data_AF-A0A975BLS3-F1
#
_entry.id   AF-A0A975BLS3-F1
#
_cell.length_a   1.000
_cell.length_b   1.000
_cell.length_c   1.000
_cell.angle_alpha   90.00
_cell.angle_beta   90.00
_cell.angle_gamma   90.00
#
_symmetry.space_group_name_H-M   'P 1'
#
loop_
_entity.id
_entity.type
_entity.pdbx_description
1 polymer ?
#
loop_
_entity_poly.entity_id
_entity_poly.type
_entity_poly.pdbx_seq_one_letter_code
_entity_poly.pdbx_strand_id
1 'polypeptide(L)'
;MKKAILTVSLIIFVNVVAILLFMPASPLKKEVIYIALAGPMSGENKENGEEMLRGVRLYLDKISSHPGFKDKQVEVLVFDDTDKRAAIKIATEIVNENKVFLVLGHYGSTNSAAAGAIYRKNGIPAITASATEGAVTFKNDWYFRIIPDNRFIAGFIAEYMKKALNRTSASIIHEADTYGSSLVRNFETKARELGISIQNKWKIDSKSETSIQELKNIIGQLRASQNLGKLFCAVHASEGAELSASSRYPGTDYPLIGPNSFSTPSFISRFNDYPLEQKSPGYYSDGIYTVSPFLSDIADKEGLAFRQEFIEKYDSEPSWIAASYYDAMNIALRAVENAEIQGQDIRKDRRKIRDALTRFDSSEIAIKGVTGNIYFDKHGNASGSLAVGIWQKHKLFPAFWQYQDMRNNNSSSDVSFHPTQAGDEQQRTYQKLSDDDIIIDEQILTKIRLVYAGIDINRIYNLDTDRGTCTADFYLWFRFQGDFDDTRISFTNAVNPVRLGEPVMEDTAEGNITIRSYRVIADFKNFFDTYAYPFDEQAIQISFRHEDQPETKLIYVPDIPALPEVSLTSSRKEDVGKRLVKPIPGWDIMDMSLFRDAAHIAVPDKQRTLSYSQINAEISVQRKGRIFLFLKSFFFIIVITVLLYVVYLIPHDQLSTRALIFIPSLAATGMVHYLHLKLTPAYKVIEHALFSGYFLAGMSAFISILTHIAHKRSFPGKSSFLVRHAGRIIHISFTLTAWLLIGYLYI
;
A
#
# COMPACT_ATOMS: atom_id res chain seq x y z
N MET A 1 -71.11 3.29 -17.46
CA MET A 1 -70.60 2.35 -16.43
C MET A 1 -69.20 1.80 -16.72
N LYS A 2 -68.92 1.16 -17.85
CA LYS A 2 -67.59 0.55 -18.13
C LYS A 2 -66.38 1.52 -18.03
N LYS A 3 -66.51 2.77 -18.50
CA LYS A 3 -65.43 3.77 -18.39
C LYS A 3 -65.13 4.19 -16.95
N ALA A 4 -66.16 4.34 -16.11
CA ALA A 4 -66.02 4.74 -14.70
C ALA A 4 -65.37 3.64 -13.85
N ILE A 5 -65.70 2.36 -14.12
CA ILE A 5 -65.06 1.22 -13.45
C ILE A 5 -63.57 1.17 -13.79
N LEU A 6 -63.20 1.40 -15.06
CA LEU A 6 -61.80 1.43 -15.48
C LEU A 6 -61.01 2.59 -14.84
N THR A 7 -61.63 3.77 -14.68
CA THR A 7 -60.98 4.92 -14.04
C THR A 7 -60.76 4.67 -12.55
N VAL A 8 -61.75 4.09 -11.87
CA VAL A 8 -61.65 3.76 -10.44
C VAL A 8 -60.63 2.65 -10.21
N SER A 9 -60.60 1.60 -11.04
CA SER A 9 -59.56 0.56 -10.94
C SER A 9 -58.16 1.09 -11.20
N LEU A 10 -57.99 2.04 -12.13
CA LEU A 10 -56.69 2.68 -12.39
C LEU A 10 -56.25 3.56 -11.21
N ILE A 11 -57.18 4.32 -10.60
CA ILE A 11 -56.89 5.14 -9.42
C ILE A 11 -56.52 4.24 -8.23
N ILE A 12 -57.24 3.14 -8.01
CA ILE A 12 -56.90 2.18 -6.94
C ILE A 12 -55.54 1.54 -7.20
N PHE A 13 -55.25 1.13 -8.45
CA PHE A 13 -53.95 0.57 -8.81
C PHE A 13 -52.80 1.56 -8.61
N VAL A 14 -52.97 2.82 -9.05
CA VAL A 14 -51.98 3.89 -8.84
C VAL A 14 -51.78 4.19 -7.36
N ASN A 15 -52.83 4.20 -6.55
CA ASN A 15 -52.72 4.42 -5.11
C ASN A 15 -52.09 3.22 -4.39
N VAL A 16 -52.38 1.98 -4.77
CA VAL A 16 -51.74 0.78 -4.20
C VAL A 16 -50.25 0.71 -4.58
N VAL A 17 -49.91 1.04 -5.83
CA VAL A 17 -48.51 1.13 -6.27
C VAL A 17 -47.79 2.28 -5.56
N ALA A 18 -48.43 3.44 -5.38
CA ALA A 18 -47.87 4.53 -4.58
C ALA A 18 -47.66 4.12 -3.11
N ILE A 19 -48.62 3.44 -2.49
CA ILE A 19 -48.49 2.96 -1.10
C ILE A 19 -47.38 1.90 -0.97
N LEU A 20 -47.19 1.03 -1.96
CA LEU A 20 -46.09 0.06 -1.99
C LEU A 20 -44.71 0.71 -2.24
N LEU A 21 -44.66 1.80 -3.02
CA LEU A 21 -43.44 2.58 -3.27
C LEU A 21 -43.07 3.52 -2.10
N PHE A 22 -44.06 3.95 -1.31
CA PHE A 22 -43.89 4.83 -0.15
C PHE A 22 -44.01 4.11 1.20
N MET A 23 -44.12 2.78 1.20
CA MET A 23 -44.05 1.99 2.43
C MET A 23 -42.62 2.16 2.96
N PRO A 24 -42.41 2.76 4.14
CA PRO A 24 -41.08 2.85 4.72
C PRO A 24 -40.60 1.41 4.94
N ALA A 25 -39.54 1.01 4.23
CA ALA A 25 -38.85 -0.22 4.56
C ALA A 25 -38.47 -0.10 6.04
N SER A 26 -39.05 -0.95 6.89
CA SER A 26 -38.63 -1.07 8.28
C SER A 26 -37.11 -1.18 8.27
N PRO A 27 -36.36 -0.31 8.99
CA PRO A 27 -34.91 -0.44 9.02
C PRO A 27 -34.60 -1.86 9.48
N LEU A 28 -34.00 -2.67 8.61
CA LEU A 28 -33.47 -3.96 9.01
C LEU A 28 -32.55 -3.66 10.19
N LYS A 29 -32.88 -4.22 11.36
CA LYS A 29 -32.04 -4.12 12.55
C LYS A 29 -30.73 -4.81 12.20
N LYS A 30 -29.71 -4.02 11.84
CA LYS A 30 -28.40 -4.56 11.46
C LYS A 30 -27.86 -5.39 12.62
N GLU A 31 -27.46 -6.61 12.33
CA GLU A 31 -26.78 -7.46 13.29
C GLU A 31 -25.43 -6.79 13.64
N VAL A 32 -25.19 -6.52 14.92
CA VAL A 32 -23.95 -5.87 15.38
C VAL A 32 -22.95 -6.94 15.81
N ILE A 33 -21.81 -7.00 15.14
CA ILE A 33 -20.69 -7.88 15.48
C ILE A 33 -19.69 -7.08 16.30
N TYR A 34 -19.64 -7.33 17.60
CA TYR A 34 -18.65 -6.72 18.49
C TYR A 34 -17.34 -7.50 18.46
N ILE A 35 -16.26 -6.83 18.09
CA ILE A 35 -14.88 -7.34 18.18
C ILE A 35 -14.13 -6.48 19.19
N ALA A 36 -13.44 -7.10 20.14
CA ALA A 36 -12.58 -6.37 21.05
C ALA A 36 -11.17 -6.22 20.43
N LEU A 37 -10.57 -5.05 20.54
CA LEU A 37 -9.15 -4.81 20.26
C LEU A 37 -8.48 -4.43 21.57
N ALA A 38 -7.62 -5.30 22.10
CA ALA A 38 -6.90 -5.05 23.34
C ALA A 38 -5.40 -4.87 23.07
N GLY A 39 -4.84 -3.73 23.45
CA GLY A 39 -3.42 -3.42 23.27
C GLY A 39 -2.98 -2.22 24.12
N PRO A 40 -1.70 -1.83 24.07
CA PRO A 40 -1.19 -0.66 24.78
C PRO A 40 -1.66 0.62 24.07
N MET A 41 -2.84 1.11 24.42
CA MET A 41 -3.42 2.34 23.86
C MET A 41 -2.87 3.59 24.56
N SER A 42 -2.16 3.40 25.68
CA SER A 42 -1.42 4.44 26.38
C SER A 42 -0.03 3.96 26.83
N GLY A 43 0.70 4.88 27.48
CA GLY A 43 2.02 4.60 28.04
C GLY A 43 3.11 4.37 26.99
N GLU A 44 4.09 3.59 27.40
CA GLU A 44 5.37 3.40 26.71
C GLU A 44 5.28 2.80 25.30
N ASN A 45 4.23 2.01 25.03
CA ASN A 45 4.02 1.29 23.78
C ASN A 45 2.80 1.84 23.01
N LYS A 46 2.37 3.07 23.30
CA LYS A 46 1.17 3.70 22.71
C LYS A 46 1.16 3.65 21.19
N GLU A 47 2.29 3.94 20.55
CA GLU A 47 2.40 3.96 19.08
C GLU A 47 2.12 2.57 18.48
N ASN A 48 2.52 1.49 19.17
CA ASN A 48 2.18 0.14 18.76
C ASN A 48 0.67 -0.11 18.82
N GLY A 49 -0.02 0.34 19.88
CA GLY A 49 -1.48 0.27 19.99
C GLY A 49 -2.21 1.10 18.94
N GLU A 50 -1.67 2.28 18.57
CA GLU A 50 -2.21 3.08 17.48
C GLU A 50 -2.11 2.36 16.14
N GLU A 51 -0.98 1.71 15.84
CA GLU A 51 -0.83 0.91 14.62
C GLU A 51 -1.76 -0.30 14.57
N MET A 52 -1.99 -0.99 15.71
CA MET A 52 -3.00 -2.04 15.80
C MET A 52 -4.38 -1.51 15.36
N LEU A 53 -4.77 -0.35 15.89
CA LEU A 53 -6.06 0.28 15.60
C LEU A 53 -6.16 0.77 14.14
N ARG A 54 -5.08 1.34 13.58
CA ARG A 54 -5.02 1.78 12.18
C ARG A 54 -5.16 0.60 11.22
N GLY A 55 -4.45 -0.51 11.47
CA GLY A 55 -4.57 -1.74 10.68
C GLY A 55 -5.99 -2.30 10.66
N VAL A 56 -6.60 -2.45 11.84
CA VAL A 56 -7.99 -2.93 11.98
C VAL A 56 -8.98 -2.02 11.26
N ARG A 57 -8.85 -0.70 11.44
CA ARG A 57 -9.75 0.29 10.81
C ARG A 57 -9.61 0.35 9.30
N LEU A 58 -8.39 0.21 8.76
CA LEU A 58 -8.20 0.20 7.32
C LEU A 58 -8.88 -1.02 6.68
N TYR A 59 -8.81 -2.20 7.30
CA TYR A 59 -9.55 -3.36 6.80
C TYR A 59 -11.07 -3.20 6.92
N LEU A 60 -11.55 -2.59 8.01
CA LEU A 60 -12.99 -2.31 8.20
C LEU A 60 -13.58 -1.45 7.08
N ASP A 61 -12.85 -0.43 6.65
CA ASP A 61 -13.31 0.43 5.56
C ASP A 61 -13.45 -0.38 4.27
N LYS A 62 -12.47 -1.26 3.98
CA LYS A 62 -12.50 -2.15 2.82
C LYS A 62 -13.66 -3.15 2.86
N ILE A 63 -13.86 -3.84 3.99
CA ILE A 63 -14.85 -4.92 4.10
C ILE A 63 -16.29 -4.41 4.14
N SER A 64 -16.52 -3.13 4.48
CA SER A 64 -17.86 -2.53 4.55
C SER A 64 -18.65 -2.64 3.24
N SER A 65 -17.95 -2.76 2.10
CA SER A 65 -18.52 -2.94 0.77
C SER A 65 -18.79 -4.42 0.40
N HIS A 66 -18.33 -5.38 1.21
CA HIS A 66 -18.42 -6.81 0.92
C HIS A 66 -19.86 -7.33 1.10
N PRO A 67 -20.38 -8.16 0.17
CA PRO A 67 -21.76 -8.66 0.26
C PRO A 67 -22.10 -9.34 1.59
N GLY A 68 -21.18 -10.12 2.16
CA GLY A 68 -21.36 -10.81 3.45
C GLY A 68 -21.48 -9.87 4.67
N PHE A 69 -21.11 -8.60 4.52
CA PHE A 69 -21.09 -7.59 5.58
C PHE A 69 -21.97 -6.36 5.30
N LYS A 70 -22.62 -6.28 4.13
CA LYS A 70 -23.46 -5.12 3.74
C LYS A 70 -24.59 -4.83 4.72
N ASP A 71 -25.18 -5.88 5.29
CA ASP A 71 -26.30 -5.80 6.25
C ASP A 71 -25.87 -5.98 7.71
N LYS A 72 -24.55 -6.13 7.97
CA LYS A 72 -23.99 -6.28 9.31
C LYS A 72 -23.24 -5.01 9.70
N GLN A 73 -23.23 -4.69 10.99
CA GLN A 73 -22.43 -3.60 11.53
C GLN A 73 -21.30 -4.19 12.37
N VAL A 74 -20.05 -4.01 11.97
CA VAL A 74 -18.90 -4.42 12.78
C VAL A 74 -18.50 -3.27 13.69
N GLU A 75 -18.51 -3.50 15.00
CA GLU A 75 -18.12 -2.52 16.01
C GLU A 75 -16.87 -3.00 16.75
N VAL A 76 -15.81 -2.19 16.71
CA VAL A 76 -14.55 -2.50 17.40
C VAL A 76 -14.50 -1.76 18.74
N LEU A 77 -14.48 -2.53 19.83
CA LEU A 77 -14.34 -2.04 21.19
C LEU A 77 -12.85 -2.02 21.55
N VAL A 78 -12.31 -0.83 21.80
CA VAL A 78 -10.88 -0.64 22.05
C VAL A 78 -10.61 -0.64 23.56
N PHE A 79 -9.68 -1.48 24.01
CA PHE A 79 -9.29 -1.61 25.42
C PHE A 79 -7.79 -1.40 25.59
N ASP A 80 -7.42 -0.70 26.66
CA ASP A 80 -6.04 -0.35 26.99
C ASP A 80 -5.44 -1.29 28.05
N ASP A 81 -4.37 -2.01 27.70
CA ASP A 81 -3.68 -2.95 28.58
C ASP A 81 -2.15 -2.72 28.64
N THR A 82 -1.75 -1.66 29.33
CA THR A 82 -0.33 -1.27 29.47
C THR A 82 0.57 -2.32 30.13
N ASP A 83 -0.01 -3.25 30.91
CA ASP A 83 0.72 -4.30 31.62
C ASP A 83 -0.16 -5.55 31.90
N LYS A 84 0.47 -6.60 32.46
CA LYS A 84 -0.19 -7.88 32.76
C LYS A 84 -1.42 -7.75 33.68
N ARG A 85 -1.37 -6.88 34.69
CA ARG A 85 -2.49 -6.67 35.62
C ARG A 85 -3.64 -5.97 34.90
N ALA A 86 -3.34 -4.97 34.07
CA ALA A 86 -4.33 -4.34 33.20
C ALA A 86 -4.96 -5.36 32.25
N ALA A 87 -4.17 -6.21 31.60
CA ALA A 87 -4.66 -7.25 30.68
C ALA A 87 -5.65 -8.22 31.34
N ILE A 88 -5.38 -8.65 32.58
CA ILE A 88 -6.28 -9.50 33.37
C ILE A 88 -7.62 -8.79 33.65
N LYS A 89 -7.56 -7.50 34.00
CA LYS A 89 -8.75 -6.69 34.26
C LYS A 89 -9.59 -6.53 32.99
N ILE A 90 -8.95 -6.16 31.87
CA ILE A 90 -9.60 -5.98 30.57
C ILE A 90 -10.22 -7.29 30.07
N ALA A 91 -9.51 -8.42 30.17
CA ALA A 91 -10.07 -9.71 29.78
C ALA A 91 -11.31 -10.09 30.62
N THR A 92 -11.30 -9.77 31.91
CA THR A 92 -12.44 -9.98 32.81
C THR A 92 -13.61 -9.06 32.44
N GLU A 93 -13.33 -7.81 32.09
CA GLU A 93 -14.32 -6.85 31.61
C GLU A 93 -14.99 -7.32 30.31
N ILE A 94 -14.21 -7.74 29.31
CA ILE A 94 -14.71 -8.29 28.04
C ILE A 94 -15.63 -9.51 28.27
N VAL A 95 -15.26 -10.39 29.21
CA VAL A 95 -16.09 -11.54 29.60
C VAL A 95 -17.42 -11.07 30.21
N ASN A 96 -17.37 -10.09 31.11
CA ASN A 96 -18.54 -9.57 31.81
C ASN A 96 -19.50 -8.81 30.89
N GLU A 97 -19.00 -8.08 29.90
CA GLU A 97 -19.84 -7.40 28.91
C GLU A 97 -20.65 -8.38 28.05
N ASN A 98 -20.16 -9.61 27.88
CA ASN A 98 -20.82 -10.72 27.20
C ASN A 98 -21.47 -10.39 25.83
N LYS A 99 -20.89 -9.44 25.10
CA LYS A 99 -21.29 -9.05 23.73
C LYS A 99 -20.21 -9.29 22.67
N VAL A 100 -18.94 -9.41 23.09
CA VAL A 100 -17.78 -9.60 22.20
C VAL A 100 -17.75 -10.99 21.59
N PHE A 101 -17.71 -11.09 20.26
CA PHE A 101 -17.63 -12.36 19.53
C PHE A 101 -16.20 -12.90 19.44
N LEU A 102 -15.22 -12.01 19.32
CA LEU A 102 -13.80 -12.34 19.15
C LEU A 102 -12.91 -11.21 19.67
N VAL A 103 -11.73 -11.55 20.16
CA VAL A 103 -10.70 -10.59 20.62
C VAL A 103 -9.54 -10.56 19.64
N LEU A 104 -9.15 -9.37 19.21
CA LEU A 104 -7.88 -9.08 18.55
C LEU A 104 -6.91 -8.52 19.59
N GLY A 105 -5.71 -9.08 19.65
CA GLY A 105 -4.75 -8.82 20.72
C GLY A 105 -4.64 -9.99 21.69
N HIS A 106 -3.97 -9.87 22.82
CA HIS A 106 -3.27 -8.67 23.30
C HIS A 106 -1.96 -8.44 22.54
N TYR A 107 -1.35 -7.27 22.72
CA TYR A 107 -0.10 -6.94 22.03
C TYR A 107 1.09 -7.79 22.51
N GLY A 108 1.37 -7.74 23.82
CA GLY A 108 2.54 -8.36 24.42
C GLY A 108 2.31 -9.82 24.80
N SER A 109 3.38 -10.63 24.74
CA SER A 109 3.36 -12.05 25.09
C SER A 109 2.86 -12.34 26.51
N THR A 110 3.35 -11.59 27.50
CA THR A 110 2.94 -11.74 28.90
C THR A 110 1.47 -11.40 29.13
N ASN A 111 0.96 -10.37 28.44
CA ASN A 111 -0.43 -9.94 28.53
C ASN A 111 -1.35 -10.96 27.84
N SER A 112 -0.98 -11.40 26.64
CA SER A 112 -1.71 -12.38 25.83
C SER A 112 -1.85 -13.72 26.54
N ALA A 113 -0.79 -14.23 27.17
CA ALA A 113 -0.86 -15.47 27.94
C ALA A 113 -1.81 -15.34 29.16
N ALA A 114 -1.79 -14.20 29.85
CA ALA A 114 -2.64 -13.97 31.03
C ALA A 114 -4.13 -13.81 30.65
N ALA A 115 -4.42 -12.98 29.64
CA ALA A 115 -5.77 -12.79 29.12
C ALA A 115 -6.31 -14.06 28.44
N GLY A 116 -5.45 -14.76 27.70
CA GLY A 116 -5.77 -16.01 27.01
C GLY A 116 -6.28 -17.11 27.94
N ALA A 117 -5.74 -17.22 29.16
CA ALA A 117 -6.24 -18.15 30.16
C ALA A 117 -7.71 -17.84 30.57
N ILE A 118 -8.08 -16.57 30.62
CA ILE A 118 -9.44 -16.09 30.95
C ILE A 118 -10.37 -16.34 29.76
N TYR A 119 -9.95 -16.01 28.54
CA TYR A 119 -10.73 -16.25 27.32
C TYR A 119 -11.00 -17.74 27.10
N ARG A 120 -9.98 -18.60 27.29
CA ARG A 120 -10.13 -20.06 27.22
C ARG A 120 -11.18 -20.59 28.20
N LYS A 121 -11.16 -20.10 29.45
CA LYS A 121 -12.12 -20.51 30.49
C LYS A 121 -13.56 -20.09 30.15
N ASN A 122 -13.73 -18.98 29.43
CA ASN A 122 -15.04 -18.40 29.12
C ASN A 122 -15.51 -18.65 27.67
N GLY A 123 -14.70 -19.36 26.87
CA GLY A 123 -15.00 -19.71 25.49
C GLY A 123 -15.11 -18.50 24.57
N ILE A 124 -14.12 -17.60 24.60
CA ILE A 124 -14.00 -16.47 23.68
C ILE A 124 -12.77 -16.70 22.79
N PRO A 125 -12.90 -16.74 21.45
CA PRO A 125 -11.74 -16.86 20.57
C PRO A 125 -10.94 -15.56 20.58
N ALA A 126 -9.62 -15.69 20.57
CA ALA A 126 -8.68 -14.57 20.51
C ALA A 126 -7.64 -14.80 19.40
N ILE A 127 -7.24 -13.72 18.72
CA ILE A 127 -6.19 -13.73 17.69
C ILE A 127 -5.16 -12.66 18.06
N THR A 128 -3.90 -13.05 18.25
CA THR A 128 -2.79 -12.10 18.37
C THR A 128 -2.02 -12.01 17.05
N ALA A 129 -1.59 -10.80 16.72
CA ALA A 129 -0.77 -10.52 15.54
C ALA A 129 0.58 -9.89 15.93
N SER A 130 0.99 -10.06 17.20
CA SER A 130 2.19 -9.44 17.78
C SER A 130 2.86 -10.24 18.90
N ALA A 131 2.14 -11.09 19.62
CA ALA A 131 2.69 -11.88 20.72
C ALA A 131 3.31 -13.20 20.25
N THR A 132 4.63 -13.29 20.32
CA THR A 132 5.42 -14.39 19.73
C THR A 132 5.73 -15.54 20.69
N GLU A 133 5.46 -15.40 22.00
CA GLU A 133 5.80 -16.46 22.95
C GLU A 133 4.94 -17.71 22.75
N GLY A 134 5.57 -18.89 22.70
CA GLY A 134 4.88 -20.16 22.44
C GLY A 134 3.73 -20.46 23.41
N ALA A 135 3.87 -20.02 24.67
CA ALA A 135 2.86 -20.22 25.72
C ALA A 135 1.50 -19.57 25.46
N VAL A 136 1.41 -18.61 24.52
CA VAL A 136 0.14 -17.93 24.18
C VAL A 136 -0.89 -18.91 23.60
N THR A 137 -0.43 -19.77 22.69
CA THR A 137 -1.26 -20.72 21.94
C THR A 137 -1.10 -22.17 22.43
N PHE A 138 0.02 -22.47 23.09
CA PHE A 138 0.27 -23.82 23.63
C PHE A 138 -0.81 -24.27 24.62
N LYS A 139 -1.49 -25.37 24.30
CA LYS A 139 -2.63 -25.93 25.07
C LYS A 139 -3.77 -24.91 25.27
N ASN A 140 -3.95 -24.03 24.30
CA ASN A 140 -5.00 -23.02 24.29
C ASN A 140 -5.75 -22.99 22.96
N ASP A 141 -6.70 -23.91 22.80
CA ASP A 141 -7.50 -24.08 21.56
C ASP A 141 -8.44 -22.89 21.25
N TRP A 142 -8.37 -21.82 22.05
CA TRP A 142 -9.15 -20.59 21.89
C TRP A 142 -8.27 -19.40 21.48
N TYR A 143 -6.96 -19.60 21.32
CA TYR A 143 -6.02 -18.53 21.00
C TYR A 143 -5.22 -18.87 19.76
N PHE A 144 -5.28 -17.97 18.79
CA PHE A 144 -4.60 -18.08 17.51
C PHE A 144 -3.54 -16.98 17.36
N ARG A 145 -2.51 -17.25 16.58
CA ARG A 145 -1.42 -16.32 16.27
C ARG A 145 -1.17 -16.32 14.78
N ILE A 146 -1.09 -15.14 14.17
CA ILE A 146 -0.86 -15.00 12.72
C ILE A 146 0.56 -14.52 12.36
N ILE A 147 1.46 -14.42 13.33
CA ILE A 147 2.87 -14.09 13.12
C ILE A 147 3.77 -15.24 13.59
N PRO A 148 5.04 -15.31 13.16
CA PRO A 148 5.97 -16.33 13.63
C PRO A 148 6.19 -16.27 15.16
N ASP A 149 6.44 -17.43 15.76
CA ASP A 149 6.72 -17.54 17.18
C ASP A 149 8.21 -17.32 17.51
N ASN A 150 8.54 -17.31 18.81
CA ASN A 150 9.91 -17.13 19.28
C ASN A 150 10.86 -18.25 18.86
N ARG A 151 10.38 -19.46 18.52
CA ARG A 151 11.22 -20.54 18.02
C ARG A 151 11.64 -20.23 16.59
N PHE A 152 10.68 -19.87 15.75
CA PHE A 152 10.93 -19.48 14.37
C PHE A 152 11.81 -18.23 14.28
N ILE A 153 11.48 -17.17 15.03
CA ILE A 153 12.24 -15.90 15.03
C ILE A 153 13.70 -16.12 15.45
N ALA A 154 13.93 -16.81 16.58
CA ALA A 154 15.28 -17.03 17.07
C ALA A 154 16.08 -17.97 16.16
N GLY A 155 15.43 -18.99 15.60
CA GLY A 155 16.03 -19.88 14.62
C GLY A 155 16.44 -19.15 13.35
N PHE A 156 15.58 -18.26 12.86
CA PHE A 156 15.82 -17.43 11.69
C PHE A 156 16.98 -16.46 11.90
N ILE A 157 17.05 -15.80 13.05
CA ILE A 157 18.16 -14.90 13.37
C ILE A 157 19.50 -15.68 13.39
N ALA A 158 19.53 -16.88 13.96
CA ALA A 158 20.75 -17.72 13.97
C ALA A 158 21.17 -18.17 12.56
N GLU A 159 20.22 -18.62 11.73
CA GLU A 159 20.47 -18.98 10.32
C GLU A 159 20.97 -17.77 9.52
N TYR A 160 20.28 -16.62 9.64
CA TYR A 160 20.63 -15.39 8.96
C TYR A 160 22.03 -14.89 9.34
N MET A 161 22.38 -14.95 10.63
CA MET A 161 23.71 -14.60 11.11
C MET A 161 24.79 -15.46 10.47
N LYS A 162 24.59 -16.78 10.38
CA LYS A 162 25.56 -17.68 9.78
C LYS A 162 25.64 -17.54 8.26
N LYS A 163 24.50 -17.53 7.58
CA LYS A 163 24.40 -17.66 6.11
C LYS A 163 24.46 -16.34 5.35
N ALA A 164 23.83 -15.28 5.86
CA ALA A 164 23.85 -13.97 5.21
C ALA A 164 24.94 -13.04 5.77
N LEU A 165 25.14 -13.04 7.09
CA LEU A 165 26.13 -12.16 7.73
C LEU A 165 27.51 -12.81 7.86
N ASN A 166 27.66 -14.09 7.54
CA ASN A 166 28.91 -14.86 7.67
C ASN A 166 29.52 -14.70 9.08
N ARG A 167 28.71 -14.90 10.12
CA ARG A 167 29.12 -14.84 11.53
C ARG A 167 28.89 -16.18 12.22
N THR A 168 29.95 -16.69 12.85
CA THR A 168 29.97 -17.96 13.59
C THR A 168 30.20 -17.78 15.09
N SER A 169 30.19 -16.54 15.58
CA SER A 169 30.22 -16.22 17.01
C SER A 169 29.17 -15.17 17.36
N ALA A 170 28.64 -15.25 18.58
CA ALA A 170 27.63 -14.34 19.08
C ALA A 170 27.81 -14.02 20.57
N SER A 171 27.36 -12.85 20.99
CA SER A 171 27.10 -12.53 22.39
C SER A 171 25.62 -12.20 22.56
N ILE A 172 25.06 -12.46 23.74
CA ILE A 172 23.62 -12.37 23.99
C ILE A 172 23.35 -11.39 25.13
N ILE A 173 22.42 -10.46 24.93
CA ILE A 173 21.80 -9.67 26.00
C ILE A 173 20.31 -9.95 25.97
N HIS A 174 19.71 -10.28 27.11
CA HIS A 174 18.29 -10.62 27.14
C HIS A 174 17.57 -10.12 28.38
N GLU A 175 16.28 -9.89 28.20
CA GLU A 175 15.37 -9.54 29.29
C GLU A 175 15.13 -10.77 30.18
N ALA A 176 14.94 -10.52 31.48
CA ALA A 176 14.71 -11.57 32.48
C ALA A 176 13.32 -12.22 32.36
N ASP A 177 12.40 -11.57 31.64
CA ASP A 177 11.04 -12.05 31.45
C ASP A 177 10.94 -13.31 30.57
N THR A 178 9.72 -13.83 30.45
CA THR A 178 9.45 -15.06 29.69
C THR A 178 9.73 -14.90 28.20
N TYR A 179 9.54 -13.69 27.63
CA TYR A 179 9.74 -13.44 26.21
C TYR A 179 11.23 -13.45 25.86
N GLY A 180 12.05 -12.67 26.57
CA GLY A 180 13.50 -12.61 26.35
C GLY A 180 14.18 -13.96 26.61
N SER A 181 13.82 -14.60 27.72
CA SER A 181 14.36 -15.91 28.09
C SER A 181 14.05 -17.01 27.05
N SER A 182 12.86 -16.97 26.44
CA SER A 182 12.46 -17.96 25.42
C SER A 182 13.18 -17.76 24.10
N LEU A 183 13.33 -16.51 23.64
CA LEU A 183 14.13 -16.16 22.47
C LEU A 183 15.57 -16.67 22.60
N VAL A 184 16.21 -16.44 23.75
CA VAL A 184 17.58 -16.90 23.99
C VAL A 184 17.67 -18.42 23.97
N ARG A 185 16.76 -19.13 24.65
CA ARG A 185 16.79 -20.60 24.68
C ARG A 185 16.67 -21.20 23.28
N ASN A 186 15.79 -20.64 22.44
CA ASN A 186 15.61 -21.09 21.06
C ASN A 186 16.83 -20.73 20.19
N PHE A 187 17.39 -19.52 20.38
CA PHE A 187 18.60 -19.09 19.68
C PHE A 187 19.81 -19.98 20.05
N GLU A 188 20.04 -20.26 21.33
CA GLU A 188 21.12 -21.15 21.80
C GLU A 188 20.97 -22.58 21.29
N THR A 189 19.73 -23.04 21.10
CA THR A 189 19.47 -24.37 20.51
C THR A 189 19.86 -24.38 19.04
N LYS A 190 19.38 -23.43 18.25
CA LYS A 190 19.75 -23.33 16.83
C LYS A 190 21.23 -23.01 16.64
N ALA A 191 21.82 -22.17 17.49
CA ALA A 191 23.24 -21.83 17.47
C ALA A 191 24.12 -23.08 17.64
N ARG A 192 23.75 -24.02 18.54
CA ARG A 192 24.46 -25.30 18.71
C ARG A 192 24.37 -26.17 17.46
N GLU A 193 23.19 -26.27 16.84
CA GLU A 193 23.01 -27.01 15.58
C GLU A 193 23.86 -26.41 14.45
N LEU A 194 23.99 -25.08 14.42
CA LEU A 194 24.72 -24.35 13.41
C LEU A 194 26.23 -24.20 13.70
N GLY A 195 26.70 -24.58 14.90
CA GLY A 195 28.09 -24.37 15.30
C GLY A 195 28.45 -22.90 15.57
N ILE A 196 27.48 -22.07 15.96
CA ILE A 196 27.71 -20.68 16.38
C ILE A 196 28.17 -20.68 17.85
N SER A 197 29.34 -20.09 18.12
CA SER A 197 29.93 -20.04 19.46
C SER A 197 29.44 -18.83 20.27
N ILE A 198 28.76 -19.08 21.39
CA ILE A 198 28.29 -18.03 22.31
C ILE A 198 29.45 -17.59 23.21
N GLN A 199 29.93 -16.35 23.03
CA GLN A 199 31.07 -15.79 23.76
C GLN A 199 30.66 -15.29 25.14
N ASN A 200 29.56 -14.54 25.19
CA ASN A 200 29.06 -13.90 26.39
C ASN A 200 27.55 -13.94 26.44
N LYS A 201 27.00 -13.95 27.66
CA LYS A 201 25.57 -13.88 27.91
C LYS A 201 25.31 -13.03 29.12
N TRP A 202 24.48 -12.00 28.93
CA TRP A 202 24.06 -11.08 29.96
C TRP A 202 22.54 -11.06 30.07
N LYS A 203 22.07 -10.83 31.29
CA LYS A 203 20.66 -10.71 31.63
C LYS A 203 20.43 -9.34 32.26
N ILE A 204 19.37 -8.67 31.84
CA ILE A 204 18.85 -7.45 32.46
C ILE A 204 17.44 -7.75 32.98
N ASP A 205 17.10 -7.24 34.17
CA ASP A 205 15.72 -7.18 34.66
C ASP A 205 15.27 -5.72 34.64
N SER A 206 14.60 -5.30 33.56
CA SER A 206 14.23 -3.90 33.36
C SER A 206 13.24 -3.37 34.41
N LYS A 207 12.58 -4.27 35.14
CA LYS A 207 11.60 -3.94 36.19
C LYS A 207 12.23 -3.90 37.58
N SER A 208 13.49 -4.29 37.71
CA SER A 208 14.23 -4.22 38.97
C SER A 208 14.66 -2.78 39.27
N GLU A 209 14.73 -2.43 40.56
CA GLU A 209 15.34 -1.17 41.03
C GLU A 209 16.83 -1.07 40.66
N THR A 210 17.48 -2.20 40.37
CA THR A 210 18.90 -2.29 39.98
C THR A 210 19.15 -2.23 38.48
N SER A 211 18.12 -2.10 37.64
CA SER A 211 18.22 -2.17 36.17
C SER A 211 19.27 -1.23 35.57
N ILE A 212 19.32 0.02 36.04
CA ILE A 212 20.31 1.01 35.60
C ILE A 212 21.75 0.56 35.93
N GLN A 213 21.97 -0.04 37.09
CA GLN A 213 23.29 -0.53 37.49
C GLN A 213 23.67 -1.79 36.72
N GLU A 214 22.71 -2.68 36.47
CA GLU A 214 22.89 -3.86 35.63
C GLU A 214 23.30 -3.46 34.20
N LEU A 215 22.59 -2.52 33.59
CA LEU A 215 22.93 -1.99 32.27
C LEU A 215 24.34 -1.40 32.25
N LYS A 216 24.70 -0.55 33.23
CA LYS A 216 26.07 0.00 33.33
C LYS A 216 27.14 -1.10 33.41
N ASN A 217 26.89 -2.16 34.17
CA ASN A 217 27.81 -3.28 34.29
C ASN A 217 27.94 -4.03 32.96
N ILE A 218 26.82 -4.28 32.27
CA ILE A 218 26.80 -4.92 30.95
C ILE A 218 27.59 -4.08 29.95
N ILE A 219 27.36 -2.76 29.88
CA ILE A 219 28.14 -1.88 29.00
C ILE A 219 29.63 -1.93 29.37
N GLY A 220 29.99 -1.90 30.65
CA GLY A 220 31.39 -2.05 31.08
C GLY A 220 32.03 -3.35 30.60
N GLN A 221 31.31 -4.46 30.64
CA GLN A 221 31.77 -5.76 30.17
C GLN A 221 31.83 -5.86 28.64
N LEU A 222 30.86 -5.26 27.92
CA LEU A 222 30.90 -5.11 26.46
C LEU A 222 32.16 -4.36 26.02
N ARG A 223 32.54 -3.30 26.74
CA ARG A 223 33.75 -2.51 26.46
C ARG A 223 35.04 -3.30 26.69
N ALA A 224 35.06 -4.13 27.73
CA ALA A 224 36.23 -4.94 28.07
C ALA A 224 36.39 -6.19 27.18
N SER A 225 35.36 -6.57 26.43
CA SER A 225 35.34 -7.80 25.64
C SER A 225 36.14 -7.66 24.34
N GLN A 226 37.10 -8.56 24.12
CA GLN A 226 37.91 -8.58 22.90
C GLN A 226 37.23 -9.30 21.73
N ASN A 227 36.31 -10.23 22.00
CA ASN A 227 35.56 -10.97 20.99
C ASN A 227 34.08 -11.02 21.36
N LEU A 228 33.28 -10.20 20.69
CA LEU A 228 31.82 -10.13 20.91
C LEU A 228 31.04 -11.00 19.91
N GLY A 229 31.63 -11.32 18.75
CA GLY A 229 30.84 -11.81 17.62
C GLY A 229 29.73 -10.82 17.22
N LYS A 230 28.61 -11.33 16.72
CA LYS A 230 27.38 -10.52 16.52
C LYS A 230 26.62 -10.42 17.85
N LEU A 231 26.17 -9.23 18.22
CA LEU A 231 25.42 -9.02 19.46
C LEU A 231 23.93 -9.26 19.23
N PHE A 232 23.39 -10.35 19.75
CA PHE A 232 21.95 -10.65 19.73
C PHE A 232 21.27 -10.08 20.97
N CYS A 233 20.35 -9.13 20.77
CA CYS A 233 19.61 -8.44 21.83
C CYS A 233 18.18 -8.95 21.93
N ALA A 234 17.94 -9.98 22.74
CA ALA A 234 16.62 -10.57 22.99
C ALA A 234 15.84 -9.78 24.07
N VAL A 235 15.50 -8.53 23.77
CA VAL A 235 14.80 -7.59 24.65
C VAL A 235 13.59 -6.94 23.96
N HIS A 236 12.73 -6.23 24.70
CA HIS A 236 11.64 -5.45 24.10
C HIS A 236 12.18 -4.14 23.50
N ALA A 237 11.29 -3.38 22.85
CA ALA A 237 11.66 -2.16 22.13
C ALA A 237 12.33 -1.10 23.04
N SER A 238 11.78 -0.90 24.25
CA SER A 238 12.26 0.13 25.19
C SER A 238 13.70 -0.17 25.65
N GLU A 239 13.92 -1.38 26.16
CA GLU A 239 15.24 -1.83 26.62
C GLU A 239 16.25 -1.93 25.46
N GLY A 240 15.79 -2.27 24.26
CA GLY A 240 16.60 -2.30 23.06
C GLY A 240 17.14 -0.92 22.67
N ALA A 241 16.27 0.09 22.72
CA ALA A 241 16.66 1.47 22.44
C ALA A 241 17.62 2.01 23.50
N GLU A 242 17.33 1.77 24.79
CA GLU A 242 18.21 2.17 25.90
C GLU A 242 19.58 1.48 25.84
N LEU A 243 19.61 0.18 25.52
CA LEU A 243 20.84 -0.57 25.35
C LEU A 243 21.65 -0.04 24.17
N SER A 244 21.01 0.21 23.04
CA SER A 244 21.70 0.77 21.87
C SER A 244 22.28 2.13 22.20
N ALA A 245 21.46 3.01 22.79
CA ALA A 245 21.89 4.35 23.18
C ALA A 245 23.05 4.35 24.20
N SER A 246 23.02 3.44 25.17
CA SER A 246 24.07 3.30 26.18
C SER A 246 25.35 2.66 25.64
N SER A 247 25.23 1.83 24.59
CA SER A 247 26.37 1.16 23.96
C SER A 247 27.09 2.02 22.93
N ARG A 248 26.40 2.97 22.29
CA ARG A 248 26.92 3.82 21.21
C ARG A 248 27.63 5.07 21.73
N TYR A 249 28.95 5.09 21.63
CA TYR A 249 29.80 6.27 21.85
C TYR A 249 30.80 6.45 20.71
N PRO A 250 31.43 7.64 20.54
CA PRO A 250 32.31 7.90 19.41
C PRO A 250 33.38 6.83 19.23
N GLY A 251 33.45 6.25 18.03
CA GLY A 251 34.37 5.16 17.69
C GLY A 251 33.90 3.74 18.01
N THR A 252 32.64 3.53 18.41
CA THR A 252 32.08 2.17 18.56
C THR A 252 31.12 1.77 17.45
N ASP A 253 31.39 0.58 16.89
CA ASP A 253 30.44 -0.12 16.04
C ASP A 253 30.12 -1.54 16.50
N TYR A 254 29.14 -1.67 17.41
CA TYR A 254 28.67 -2.98 17.85
C TYR A 254 27.69 -3.55 16.83
N PRO A 255 28.00 -4.71 16.21
CA PRO A 255 27.16 -5.25 15.16
C PRO A 255 25.94 -5.94 15.77
N LEU A 256 24.90 -5.15 16.05
CA LEU A 256 23.69 -5.56 16.77
C LEU A 256 22.69 -6.25 15.83
N ILE A 257 21.99 -7.25 16.34
CA ILE A 257 20.77 -7.81 15.75
C ILE A 257 19.70 -8.02 16.83
N GLY A 258 18.48 -7.57 16.58
CA GLY A 258 17.34 -7.70 17.48
C GLY A 258 16.18 -8.51 16.88
N PRO A 259 15.23 -8.96 17.72
CA PRO A 259 13.97 -9.56 17.26
C PRO A 259 13.05 -8.47 16.68
N ASN A 260 11.83 -8.86 16.31
CA ASN A 260 10.83 -7.96 15.70
C ASN A 260 10.34 -6.82 16.61
N SER A 261 10.63 -6.83 17.92
CA SER A 261 10.41 -5.66 18.76
C SER A 261 11.23 -4.44 18.30
N PHE A 262 12.36 -4.66 17.62
CA PHE A 262 13.24 -3.59 17.14
C PHE A 262 12.79 -3.01 15.79
N SER A 263 11.80 -3.61 15.13
CA SER A 263 11.20 -3.10 13.88
C SER A 263 9.87 -2.38 14.12
N THR A 264 9.59 -1.96 15.37
CA THR A 264 8.35 -1.28 15.76
C THR A 264 8.51 0.24 15.79
N PRO A 265 7.42 1.02 15.62
CA PRO A 265 7.45 2.47 15.81
C PRO A 265 7.96 2.86 17.20
N SER A 266 7.51 2.16 18.25
CA SER A 266 7.97 2.43 19.62
C SER A 266 9.45 2.17 19.87
N PHE A 267 10.14 1.42 18.99
CA PHE A 267 11.60 1.28 19.07
C PHE A 267 12.30 2.54 18.56
N ILE A 268 11.94 3.00 17.36
CA ILE A 268 12.63 4.12 16.72
C ILE A 268 12.30 5.45 17.38
N SER A 269 11.05 5.65 17.83
CA SER A 269 10.61 6.88 18.48
C SER A 269 11.33 7.15 19.80
N ARG A 270 11.83 6.11 20.48
CA ARG A 270 12.60 6.24 21.73
C ARG A 270 13.91 6.98 21.55
N PHE A 271 14.50 6.92 20.36
CA PHE A 271 15.73 7.66 20.14
C PHE A 271 15.50 9.18 20.09
N ASN A 272 14.27 9.65 19.88
CA ASN A 272 13.94 11.08 19.88
C ASN A 272 14.23 11.76 21.22
N ASP A 273 14.25 11.00 22.31
CA ASP A 273 14.58 11.48 23.66
C ASP A 273 16.08 11.76 23.83
N TYR A 274 16.93 11.30 22.90
CA TYR A 274 18.38 11.42 23.00
C TYR A 274 18.92 12.62 22.19
N PRO A 275 19.73 13.51 22.79
CA PRO A 275 20.20 14.74 22.12
C PRO A 275 21.04 14.53 20.85
N LEU A 276 21.80 13.43 20.76
CA LEU A 276 22.61 13.15 19.57
C LEU A 276 21.77 12.65 18.40
N GLU A 277 20.63 11.99 18.67
CA GLU A 277 19.72 11.56 17.62
C GLU A 277 19.09 12.76 16.91
N GLN A 278 18.73 13.80 17.67
CA GLN A 278 18.16 15.04 17.12
C GLN A 278 19.16 15.81 16.24
N LYS A 279 20.46 15.68 16.53
CA LYS A 279 21.53 16.35 15.75
C LYS A 279 21.96 15.52 14.54
N SER A 280 21.96 14.20 14.69
CA SER A 280 22.40 13.24 13.69
C SER A 280 21.42 12.07 13.70
N PRO A 281 20.31 12.16 12.94
CA PRO A 281 19.34 11.06 12.84
C PRO A 281 20.03 9.76 12.48
N GLY A 282 19.80 8.69 13.26
CA GLY A 282 20.50 7.43 13.08
C GLY A 282 21.70 7.22 14.02
N TYR A 283 22.13 8.21 14.81
CA TYR A 283 23.32 8.09 15.66
C TYR A 283 23.30 6.84 16.56
N TYR A 284 22.14 6.53 17.14
CA TYR A 284 21.96 5.37 18.01
C TYR A 284 21.36 4.16 17.29
N SER A 285 20.71 4.34 16.16
CA SER A 285 19.92 3.29 15.49
C SER A 285 20.61 2.70 14.25
N ASP A 286 21.51 3.43 13.60
CA ASP A 286 22.13 3.00 12.35
C ASP A 286 22.93 1.70 12.50
N GLY A 287 22.76 0.82 11.52
CA GLY A 287 23.45 -0.48 11.47
C GLY A 287 22.81 -1.58 12.31
N ILE A 288 21.75 -1.28 13.08
CA ILE A 288 20.97 -2.29 13.80
C ILE A 288 20.19 -3.15 12.81
N TYR A 289 20.45 -4.46 12.82
CA TYR A 289 19.64 -5.43 12.11
C TYR A 289 18.44 -5.86 12.95
N THR A 290 17.30 -6.09 12.34
CA THR A 290 16.12 -6.63 13.00
C THR A 290 15.29 -7.46 12.03
N VAL A 291 14.60 -8.48 12.54
CA VAL A 291 13.58 -9.18 11.75
C VAL A 291 12.27 -8.42 11.77
N SER A 292 11.45 -8.55 10.75
CA SER A 292 10.12 -7.94 10.66
C SER A 292 9.14 -8.89 10.00
N PRO A 293 7.93 -9.10 10.55
CA PRO A 293 6.87 -9.85 9.86
C PRO A 293 6.46 -9.24 8.51
N PHE A 294 6.70 -7.94 8.32
CA PHE A 294 6.34 -7.22 7.10
C PHE A 294 7.31 -6.07 6.83
N LEU A 295 7.72 -5.88 5.57
CA LEU A 295 8.41 -4.70 5.08
C LEU A 295 7.76 -4.28 3.76
N SER A 296 7.18 -3.09 3.74
CA SER A 296 6.39 -2.58 2.61
C SER A 296 7.21 -2.47 1.32
N ASP A 297 8.49 -2.16 1.43
CA ASP A 297 9.43 -1.99 0.30
C ASP A 297 9.67 -3.29 -0.49
N ILE A 298 9.41 -4.47 0.09
CA ILE A 298 9.57 -5.78 -0.57
C ILE A 298 8.29 -6.63 -0.57
N ALA A 299 7.17 -6.04 -0.17
CA ALA A 299 5.89 -6.72 -0.12
C ALA A 299 5.41 -7.16 -1.51
N ASP A 300 4.47 -8.10 -1.54
CA ASP A 300 3.78 -8.51 -2.76
C ASP A 300 2.74 -7.47 -3.20
N LYS A 301 1.98 -7.79 -4.25
CA LYS A 301 0.95 -6.90 -4.80
C LYS A 301 -0.06 -6.45 -3.75
N GLU A 302 -0.51 -7.35 -2.90
CA GLU A 302 -1.50 -7.05 -1.86
C GLU A 302 -0.91 -6.17 -0.76
N GLY A 303 0.33 -6.43 -0.33
CA GLY A 303 1.03 -5.58 0.62
C GLY A 303 1.35 -4.19 0.08
N LEU A 304 1.63 -4.05 -1.22
CA LEU A 304 1.81 -2.75 -1.88
C LEU A 304 0.50 -1.96 -1.96
N ALA A 305 -0.60 -2.60 -2.34
CA ALA A 305 -1.92 -1.96 -2.33
C ALA A 305 -2.30 -1.48 -0.92
N PHE A 306 -2.06 -2.32 0.09
CA PHE A 306 -2.23 -1.93 1.49
C PHE A 306 -1.36 -0.74 1.89
N ARG A 307 -0.08 -0.72 1.50
CA ARG A 307 0.82 0.41 1.77
C ARG A 307 0.27 1.70 1.19
N GLN A 308 -0.19 1.67 -0.06
CA GLN A 308 -0.77 2.84 -0.71
C GLN A 308 -2.03 3.33 0.01
N GLU A 309 -3.00 2.44 0.25
CA GLU A 309 -4.23 2.75 1.00
C GLU A 309 -3.92 3.33 2.39
N PHE A 310 -2.88 2.82 3.05
CA PHE A 310 -2.45 3.28 4.37
C PHE A 310 -1.82 4.67 4.32
N ILE A 311 -0.92 4.94 3.37
CA ILE A 311 -0.30 6.27 3.18
C ILE A 311 -1.36 7.31 2.81
N GLU A 312 -2.28 6.98 1.90
CA GLU A 312 -3.37 7.89 1.50
C GLU A 312 -4.26 8.28 2.68
N LYS A 313 -4.47 7.37 3.64
CA LYS A 313 -5.35 7.61 4.78
C LYS A 313 -4.65 8.25 5.99
N TYR A 314 -3.40 7.89 6.24
CA TYR A 314 -2.69 8.22 7.49
C TYR A 314 -1.46 9.10 7.31
N ASP A 315 -1.03 9.37 6.07
CA ASP A 315 0.17 10.17 5.75
C ASP A 315 1.44 9.64 6.45
N SER A 316 1.55 8.31 6.55
CA SER A 316 2.67 7.62 7.20
C SER A 316 2.89 6.23 6.62
N GLU A 317 4.12 5.73 6.64
CA GLU A 317 4.41 4.34 6.25
C GLU A 317 3.77 3.35 7.24
N PRO A 318 3.14 2.25 6.78
CA PRO A 318 2.62 1.25 7.69
C PRO A 318 3.73 0.47 8.40
N SER A 319 3.56 0.25 9.70
CA SER A 319 4.38 -0.72 10.42
C SER A 319 3.94 -2.16 10.12
N TRP A 320 4.80 -3.12 10.49
CA TRP A 320 4.38 -4.53 10.48
C TRP A 320 3.21 -4.80 11.43
N ILE A 321 3.03 -4.00 12.48
CA ILE A 321 1.90 -4.15 13.42
C ILE A 321 0.59 -3.80 12.70
N ALA A 322 0.56 -2.68 11.96
CA ALA A 322 -0.62 -2.31 11.18
C ALA A 322 -0.95 -3.37 10.12
N ALA A 323 0.05 -3.85 9.37
CA ALA A 323 -0.13 -4.91 8.37
C ALA A 323 -0.67 -6.20 9.01
N SER A 324 -0.06 -6.65 10.11
CA SER A 324 -0.49 -7.86 10.80
C SER A 324 -1.89 -7.71 11.41
N TYR A 325 -2.27 -6.57 11.99
CA TYR A 325 -3.62 -6.38 12.55
C TYR A 325 -4.70 -6.11 11.50
N TYR A 326 -4.33 -5.61 10.31
CA TYR A 326 -5.18 -5.62 9.12
C TYR A 326 -5.55 -7.06 8.76
N ASP A 327 -4.55 -7.94 8.71
CA ASP A 327 -4.75 -9.37 8.43
C ASP A 327 -5.45 -10.13 9.55
N ALA A 328 -5.23 -9.75 10.82
CA ALA A 328 -5.97 -10.30 11.96
C ALA A 328 -7.46 -10.00 11.85
N MET A 329 -7.81 -8.79 11.40
CA MET A 329 -9.19 -8.41 11.14
C MET A 329 -9.76 -9.15 9.93
N ASN A 330 -8.97 -9.33 8.87
CA ASN A 330 -9.34 -10.13 7.71
C ASN A 330 -9.74 -11.54 8.10
N ILE A 331 -8.86 -12.26 8.79
CA ILE A 331 -9.13 -13.65 9.18
C ILE A 331 -10.27 -13.76 10.21
N ALA A 332 -10.40 -12.80 11.12
CA ALA A 332 -11.50 -12.75 12.08
C ALA A 332 -12.85 -12.62 11.38
N LEU A 333 -12.98 -11.70 10.42
CA LEU A 333 -14.22 -11.49 9.70
C LEU A 333 -14.53 -12.63 8.73
N ARG A 334 -13.52 -13.24 8.10
CA ARG A 334 -13.69 -14.48 7.34
C ARG A 334 -14.19 -15.65 8.21
N ALA A 335 -13.68 -15.77 9.43
CA ALA A 335 -14.19 -16.78 10.37
C ALA A 335 -15.63 -16.49 10.79
N VAL A 336 -15.99 -15.23 11.03
CA VAL A 336 -17.37 -14.83 11.37
C VAL A 336 -18.34 -15.09 10.21
N GLU A 337 -17.92 -14.82 8.97
CA GLU A 337 -18.66 -15.13 7.75
C GLU A 337 -18.89 -16.65 7.64
N ASN A 338 -17.83 -17.45 7.74
CA ASN A 338 -17.89 -18.92 7.65
C ASN A 338 -18.63 -19.61 8.82
N ALA A 339 -18.72 -18.94 9.97
CA ALA A 339 -19.39 -19.49 11.15
C ALA A 339 -20.91 -19.48 11.05
N GLU A 340 -21.49 -18.69 10.14
CA GLU A 340 -22.94 -18.49 10.00
C GLU A 340 -23.60 -18.26 11.37
N ILE A 341 -23.11 -17.25 12.09
CA ILE A 341 -23.63 -16.87 13.42
C ILE A 341 -25.09 -16.43 13.31
N GLN A 342 -25.86 -16.71 14.37
CA GLN A 342 -27.30 -16.38 14.40
C GLN A 342 -27.63 -15.26 15.38
N GLY A 343 -26.67 -14.83 16.21
CA GLY A 343 -26.82 -13.75 17.17
C GLY A 343 -27.74 -14.06 18.35
N GLN A 344 -28.15 -15.33 18.52
CA GLN A 344 -29.09 -15.77 19.57
C GLN A 344 -28.39 -16.27 20.84
N ASP A 345 -27.28 -17.00 20.69
CA ASP A 345 -26.46 -17.51 21.79
C ASP A 345 -24.99 -17.22 21.49
N ILE A 346 -24.48 -16.18 22.14
CA ILE A 346 -23.10 -15.74 21.94
C ILE A 346 -22.07 -16.82 22.28
N ARG A 347 -22.33 -17.73 23.23
CA ARG A 347 -21.39 -18.83 23.54
C ARG A 347 -21.36 -19.86 22.42
N LYS A 348 -22.51 -20.14 21.80
CA LYS A 348 -22.58 -21.03 20.63
C LYS A 348 -21.93 -20.38 19.41
N ASP A 349 -22.16 -19.09 19.20
CA ASP A 349 -21.57 -18.34 18.09
C ASP A 349 -20.04 -18.22 18.24
N ARG A 350 -19.53 -17.92 19.44
CA ARG A 350 -18.08 -17.95 19.75
C ARG A 350 -17.44 -19.31 19.46
N ARG A 351 -18.11 -20.41 19.80
CA ARG A 351 -17.64 -21.77 19.46
C ARG A 351 -17.57 -21.98 17.95
N LYS A 352 -18.61 -21.58 17.21
CA LYS A 352 -18.63 -21.67 15.74
C LYS A 352 -17.50 -20.85 15.10
N ILE A 353 -17.24 -19.64 15.60
CA ILE A 353 -16.13 -18.79 15.12
C ILE A 353 -14.79 -19.47 15.40
N ARG A 354 -14.59 -19.98 16.62
CA ARG A 354 -13.38 -20.75 16.97
C ARG A 354 -13.20 -21.96 16.05
N ASP A 355 -14.27 -22.71 15.80
CA ASP A 355 -14.24 -23.87 14.90
C ASP A 355 -13.93 -23.45 13.45
N ALA A 356 -14.46 -22.30 12.99
CA ALA A 356 -14.16 -21.75 11.67
C ALA A 356 -12.69 -21.34 11.54
N LEU A 357 -12.08 -20.75 12.57
CA LEU A 357 -10.65 -20.44 12.58
C LEU A 357 -9.79 -21.70 12.45
N THR A 358 -10.15 -22.79 13.13
CA THR A 358 -9.41 -24.07 13.03
C THR A 358 -9.46 -24.72 11.65
N ARG A 359 -10.40 -24.29 10.78
CA ARG A 359 -10.50 -24.83 9.42
C ARG A 359 -9.54 -24.15 8.44
N PHE A 360 -8.92 -23.03 8.79
CA PHE A 360 -7.88 -22.44 7.96
C PHE A 360 -6.55 -23.16 8.25
N ASP A 361 -6.42 -24.45 7.94
CA ASP A 361 -5.31 -25.30 8.43
C ASP A 361 -4.30 -25.76 7.36
N SER A 362 -4.49 -25.35 6.11
CA SER A 362 -3.60 -25.69 5.00
C SER A 362 -3.44 -24.55 4.01
N SER A 363 -2.42 -24.64 3.16
CA SER A 363 -2.16 -23.66 2.11
C SER A 363 -3.29 -23.56 1.07
N GLU A 364 -4.05 -24.64 0.85
CA GLU A 364 -5.15 -24.70 -0.13
C GLU A 364 -6.36 -23.86 0.31
N ILE A 365 -6.55 -23.70 1.62
CA ILE A 365 -7.65 -22.96 2.24
C ILE A 365 -7.15 -21.75 3.04
N ALA A 366 -5.91 -21.34 2.77
CA ALA A 366 -5.29 -20.20 3.42
C ALA A 366 -6.01 -18.91 3.06
N ILE A 367 -6.12 -18.01 4.04
CA ILE A 367 -6.60 -16.66 3.79
C ILE A 367 -5.45 -15.84 3.25
N LYS A 368 -5.64 -15.28 2.06
CA LYS A 368 -4.68 -14.36 1.46
C LYS A 368 -4.69 -13.02 2.21
N GLY A 369 -3.56 -12.68 2.82
CA GLY A 369 -3.32 -11.44 3.57
C GLY A 369 -2.25 -10.55 2.93
N VAL A 370 -2.02 -9.39 3.53
CA VAL A 370 -0.97 -8.43 3.13
C VAL A 370 0.41 -8.83 3.66
N THR A 371 0.46 -9.69 4.68
CA THR A 371 1.68 -10.30 5.21
C THR A 371 1.92 -11.70 4.62
N GLY A 372 1.21 -12.07 3.54
CA GLY A 372 1.25 -13.38 2.89
C GLY A 372 0.04 -14.26 3.21
N ASN A 373 0.13 -15.55 2.86
CA ASN A 373 -0.94 -16.52 3.08
C ASN A 373 -1.00 -16.96 4.55
N ILE A 374 -2.21 -17.00 5.13
CA ILE A 374 -2.45 -17.26 6.55
C ILE A 374 -3.27 -18.53 6.72
N TYR A 375 -2.66 -19.52 7.37
CA TYR A 375 -3.28 -20.76 7.81
C TYR A 375 -2.61 -21.21 9.12
N PHE A 376 -3.35 -21.88 9.99
CA PHE A 376 -2.95 -22.27 11.33
C PHE A 376 -2.54 -23.74 11.41
N ASP A 377 -1.50 -24.01 12.20
CA ASP A 377 -1.21 -25.36 12.65
C ASP A 377 -2.24 -25.85 13.70
N LYS A 378 -2.09 -27.10 14.14
CA LYS A 378 -2.91 -27.73 15.20
C LYS A 378 -2.88 -27.01 16.55
N HIS A 379 -1.96 -26.06 16.74
CA HIS A 379 -1.81 -25.26 17.94
C HIS A 379 -2.33 -23.83 17.74
N GLY A 380 -2.90 -23.48 16.58
CA GLY A 380 -3.38 -22.15 16.29
C GLY A 380 -2.28 -21.17 15.87
N ASN A 381 -1.09 -21.63 15.47
CA ASN A 381 0.00 -20.76 14.98
C ASN A 381 0.04 -20.74 13.46
N ALA A 382 0.12 -19.55 12.87
CA ALA A 382 0.35 -19.41 11.46
C ALA A 382 1.84 -19.49 11.09
N SER A 383 2.08 -20.08 9.92
CA SER A 383 3.38 -20.04 9.24
C SER A 383 3.56 -18.68 8.58
N GLY A 384 4.13 -17.70 9.30
CA GLY A 384 4.45 -16.38 8.73
C GLY A 384 5.86 -16.30 8.15
N SER A 385 6.09 -15.41 7.19
CA SER A 385 7.43 -15.05 6.71
C SER A 385 8.07 -13.99 7.58
N LEU A 386 9.41 -13.95 7.61
CA LEU A 386 10.18 -12.85 8.19
C LEU A 386 11.03 -12.20 7.11
N ALA A 387 11.02 -10.87 7.09
CA ALA A 387 12.01 -10.07 6.41
C ALA A 387 13.09 -9.61 7.40
N VAL A 388 14.25 -9.23 6.90
CA VAL A 388 15.31 -8.57 7.68
C VAL A 388 15.43 -7.12 7.25
N GLY A 389 15.31 -6.21 8.21
CA GLY A 389 15.60 -4.80 8.02
C GLY A 389 16.91 -4.39 8.67
N ILE A 390 17.48 -3.29 8.19
CA ILE A 390 18.59 -2.55 8.78
C ILE A 390 18.15 -1.09 8.96
N TRP A 391 18.30 -0.57 10.17
CA TRP A 391 18.02 0.84 10.44
C TRP A 391 19.09 1.72 9.80
N GLN A 392 18.65 2.72 9.03
CA GLN A 392 19.48 3.80 8.49
C GLN A 392 18.66 5.10 8.46
N LYS A 393 19.14 6.16 9.12
CA LYS A 393 18.49 7.49 9.15
C LYS A 393 17.00 7.42 9.51
N HIS A 394 16.66 6.70 10.59
CA HIS A 394 15.27 6.48 11.05
C HIS A 394 14.34 5.74 10.10
N LYS A 395 14.84 5.17 9.00
CA LYS A 395 14.07 4.28 8.15
C LYS A 395 14.61 2.85 8.27
N LEU A 396 13.70 1.89 8.35
CA LEU A 396 14.04 0.48 8.32
C LEU A 396 14.10 0.02 6.86
N PHE A 397 15.31 -0.11 6.33
CA PHE A 397 15.54 -0.57 4.96
C PHE A 397 15.66 -2.09 4.91
N PRO A 398 15.09 -2.77 3.90
CA PRO A 398 15.37 -4.19 3.69
C PRO A 398 16.87 -4.51 3.55
N ALA A 399 17.38 -5.47 4.30
CA ALA A 399 18.77 -5.93 4.14
C ALA A 399 18.99 -6.61 2.77
N PHE A 400 20.20 -6.51 2.20
CA PHE A 400 20.52 -7.01 0.84
C PHE A 400 20.24 -8.49 0.60
N TRP A 401 20.19 -9.30 1.66
CA TRP A 401 19.85 -10.70 1.59
C TRP A 401 18.57 -10.94 2.37
N GLN A 402 17.62 -11.64 1.76
CA GLN A 402 16.37 -12.05 2.38
C GLN A 402 16.20 -13.56 2.23
N TYR A 403 15.33 -14.14 3.05
CA TYR A 403 14.94 -15.54 2.94
C TYR A 403 13.41 -15.62 3.00
N GLN A 404 12.78 -16.19 1.98
CA GLN A 404 11.32 -16.27 1.88
C GLN A 404 10.84 -17.70 1.62
N ASP A 405 9.66 -18.03 2.14
CA ASP A 405 8.99 -19.30 1.83
C ASP A 405 8.34 -19.22 0.45
N MET A 406 8.85 -20.06 -0.45
CA MET A 406 8.43 -20.12 -1.84
C MET A 406 7.01 -20.66 -2.04
N ARG A 407 6.42 -21.34 -1.04
CA ARG A 407 5.04 -21.84 -1.08
C ARG A 407 4.00 -20.74 -0.85
N ASN A 408 4.42 -19.63 -0.25
CA ASN A 408 3.54 -18.50 0.09
C ASN A 408 3.47 -17.43 -1.01
N ASN A 409 4.30 -17.51 -2.06
CA ASN A 409 4.27 -16.54 -3.16
C ASN A 409 3.22 -16.93 -4.21
N ASN A 410 2.29 -16.01 -4.46
CA ASN A 410 1.11 -16.16 -5.29
C ASN A 410 1.41 -16.24 -6.81
N SER A 411 2.12 -17.27 -7.29
CA SER A 411 1.93 -17.74 -8.67
C SER A 411 0.88 -18.84 -8.66
N SER A 412 -0.36 -18.46 -9.00
CA SER A 412 -1.37 -19.41 -9.44
C SER A 412 -0.73 -20.40 -10.43
N SER A 413 -0.72 -21.70 -10.06
CA SER A 413 -0.20 -22.89 -10.75
C SER A 413 1.15 -23.50 -10.34
N ASP A 414 1.86 -23.02 -9.31
CA ASP A 414 3.10 -23.69 -8.87
C ASP A 414 2.89 -24.59 -7.64
N VAL A 415 2.75 -25.89 -7.96
CA VAL A 415 2.84 -27.07 -7.08
C VAL A 415 1.71 -27.20 -6.06
N SER A 416 0.67 -27.95 -6.47
CA SER A 416 -0.15 -28.73 -5.54
C SER A 416 0.77 -29.66 -4.74
N PHE A 417 1.19 -29.24 -3.55
CA PHE A 417 1.83 -30.10 -2.57
C PHE A 417 0.73 -30.94 -1.92
N HIS A 418 0.50 -32.15 -2.46
CA HIS A 418 -0.29 -33.15 -1.77
C HIS A 418 0.55 -33.76 -0.63
N PRO A 419 0.15 -33.65 0.65
CA PRO A 419 0.77 -34.43 1.70
C PRO A 419 0.21 -35.87 1.63
N THR A 420 0.67 -36.66 0.67
CA THR A 420 0.40 -38.09 0.63
C THR A 420 1.71 -38.86 0.78
N GLN A 421 1.86 -39.47 1.95
CA GLN A 421 2.89 -40.41 2.39
C GLN A 421 4.29 -39.81 2.64
N ALA A 422 4.47 -39.39 3.89
CA ALA A 422 5.75 -39.07 4.52
C ALA A 422 6.70 -40.28 4.46
N GLY A 423 7.73 -40.19 3.62
CA GLY A 423 8.78 -41.19 3.53
C GLY A 423 9.74 -40.88 2.38
N ASP A 424 9.26 -40.95 1.14
CA ASP A 424 10.15 -40.95 -0.03
C ASP A 424 10.30 -39.58 -0.73
N GLU A 425 9.29 -38.70 -0.67
CA GLU A 425 9.35 -37.37 -1.32
C GLU A 425 10.02 -36.28 -0.47
N GLN A 426 9.92 -36.35 0.86
CA GLN A 426 10.68 -35.49 1.77
C GLN A 426 12.18 -35.66 1.48
N GLN A 427 12.64 -36.90 1.33
CA GLN A 427 14.04 -37.23 1.09
C GLN A 427 14.54 -36.76 -0.30
N ARG A 428 13.67 -36.70 -1.31
CA ARG A 428 13.97 -36.11 -2.64
C ARG A 428 13.96 -34.57 -2.63
N THR A 429 13.14 -33.95 -1.78
CA THR A 429 13.09 -32.49 -1.61
C THR A 429 14.36 -32.00 -0.88
N TYR A 430 14.83 -32.73 0.14
CA TYR A 430 16.11 -32.45 0.78
C TYR A 430 17.33 -32.62 -0.16
N GLN A 431 17.21 -33.42 -1.24
CA GLN A 431 18.28 -33.62 -2.23
C GLN A 431 18.41 -32.50 -3.28
N LYS A 432 17.49 -31.53 -3.32
CA LYS A 432 17.51 -30.39 -4.26
C LYS A 432 17.71 -29.03 -3.61
N LEU A 433 17.96 -28.99 -2.30
CA LEU A 433 18.26 -27.76 -1.59
C LEU A 433 19.55 -27.15 -2.14
N SER A 434 19.51 -25.85 -2.39
CA SER A 434 20.74 -25.08 -2.60
C SER A 434 21.51 -25.04 -1.28
N ASP A 435 22.85 -25.01 -1.33
CA ASP A 435 23.69 -24.79 -0.14
C ASP A 435 23.34 -23.48 0.60
N ASP A 436 22.71 -22.56 -0.12
CA ASP A 436 22.27 -21.25 0.36
C ASP A 436 20.88 -21.26 1.02
N ASP A 437 20.06 -22.31 0.89
CA ASP A 437 18.72 -22.34 1.49
C ASP A 437 18.79 -22.58 3.01
N ILE A 438 17.80 -22.07 3.76
CA ILE A 438 17.69 -22.27 5.22
C ILE A 438 16.43 -23.06 5.57
N ILE A 439 16.51 -23.85 6.63
CA ILE A 439 15.41 -24.73 7.07
C ILE A 439 15.04 -24.41 8.51
N ILE A 440 13.78 -24.06 8.73
CA ILE A 440 13.23 -23.73 10.04
C ILE A 440 11.84 -24.34 10.11
N ASP A 441 11.58 -25.18 11.12
CA ASP A 441 10.26 -25.79 11.36
C ASP A 441 9.64 -26.42 10.10
N GLU A 442 10.43 -27.19 9.35
CA GLU A 442 10.03 -27.85 8.09
C GLU A 442 9.71 -26.90 6.92
N GLN A 443 9.92 -25.59 7.10
CA GLN A 443 9.88 -24.60 6.02
C GLN A 443 11.25 -24.47 5.37
N ILE A 444 11.27 -24.49 4.04
CA ILE A 444 12.45 -24.20 3.23
C ILE A 444 12.34 -22.75 2.80
N LEU A 445 13.28 -21.92 3.24
CA LEU A 445 13.33 -20.51 2.87
C LEU A 445 14.48 -20.30 1.88
N THR A 446 14.12 -19.78 0.71
CA THR A 446 15.06 -19.55 -0.38
C THR A 446 15.72 -18.19 -0.25
N LYS A 447 17.03 -18.15 -0.46
CA LYS A 447 17.83 -16.92 -0.43
C LYS A 447 17.49 -16.03 -1.62
N ILE A 448 17.11 -14.79 -1.33
CA ILE A 448 16.79 -13.75 -2.32
C ILE A 448 17.77 -12.60 -2.16
N ARG A 449 18.29 -12.10 -3.28
CA ARG A 449 19.10 -10.89 -3.32
C ARG A 449 18.23 -9.67 -3.56
N LEU A 450 18.50 -8.61 -2.81
CA LEU A 450 17.91 -7.30 -3.05
C LEU A 450 18.92 -6.40 -3.74
N VAL A 451 18.46 -5.70 -4.78
CA VAL A 451 19.22 -4.67 -5.47
C VAL A 451 18.44 -3.38 -5.37
N TYR A 452 19.02 -2.37 -4.72
CA TYR A 452 18.44 -1.05 -4.68
C TYR A 452 18.65 -0.38 -6.03
N ALA A 453 17.61 0.19 -6.60
CA ALA A 453 17.70 0.84 -7.90
C ALA A 453 17.03 2.21 -7.86
N GLY A 454 17.69 3.19 -8.47
CA GLY A 454 17.16 4.54 -8.56
C GLY A 454 17.37 5.14 -9.95
N ILE A 455 16.50 6.09 -10.29
CA ILE A 455 16.50 6.80 -11.56
C ILE A 455 16.49 8.31 -11.27
N ASP A 456 17.36 9.05 -11.94
CA ASP A 456 17.39 10.52 -11.92
C ASP A 456 17.31 11.06 -13.35
N ILE A 457 16.21 11.75 -13.64
CA ILE A 457 15.88 12.22 -14.99
C ILE A 457 16.62 13.54 -15.28
N ASN A 458 17.51 13.54 -16.27
CA ASN A 458 18.15 14.76 -16.74
C ASN A 458 17.22 15.55 -17.69
N ARG A 459 16.64 14.86 -18.68
CA ARG A 459 15.73 15.48 -19.66
C ARG A 459 14.83 14.45 -20.35
N ILE A 460 13.60 14.87 -20.62
CA ILE A 460 12.69 14.20 -21.57
C ILE A 460 12.41 15.14 -22.75
N TYR A 461 12.45 14.61 -23.97
CA TYR A 461 12.22 15.37 -25.20
C TYR A 461 11.70 14.48 -26.33
N ASN A 462 11.40 15.07 -27.50
CA ASN A 462 10.78 14.38 -28.64
C ASN A 462 9.50 13.61 -28.27
N LEU A 463 8.66 14.21 -27.41
CA LEU A 463 7.38 13.63 -27.04
C LEU A 463 6.42 13.65 -28.23
N ASP A 464 6.15 12.48 -28.79
CA ASP A 464 5.17 12.25 -29.85
C ASP A 464 3.95 11.59 -29.22
N THR A 465 2.89 12.39 -29.00
CA THR A 465 1.64 11.91 -28.41
C THR A 465 0.84 11.02 -29.35
N ASP A 466 1.07 11.10 -30.66
CA ASP A 466 0.33 10.31 -31.65
C ASP A 466 0.91 8.89 -31.74
N ARG A 467 2.25 8.77 -31.68
CA ARG A 467 2.96 7.48 -31.68
C ARG A 467 3.12 6.88 -30.29
N GLY A 468 2.92 7.68 -29.24
CA GLY A 468 3.17 7.25 -27.88
C GLY A 468 4.65 7.05 -27.61
N THR A 469 5.53 7.95 -28.09
CA THR A 469 6.97 7.78 -27.93
C THR A 469 7.63 9.02 -27.34
N CYS A 470 8.68 8.84 -26.54
CA CYS A 470 9.52 9.93 -26.05
C CYS A 470 10.98 9.49 -25.91
N THR A 471 11.91 10.42 -26.05
CA THR A 471 13.32 10.20 -25.72
C THR A 471 13.59 10.65 -24.29
N ALA A 472 14.19 9.77 -23.47
CA ALA A 472 14.61 10.08 -22.11
C ALA A 472 16.13 9.98 -21.96
N ASP A 473 16.74 10.98 -21.31
CA ASP A 473 18.14 11.02 -20.86
C ASP A 473 18.14 11.05 -19.33
N PHE A 474 18.69 10.01 -18.70
CA PHE A 474 18.65 9.83 -17.26
C PHE A 474 19.87 9.07 -16.74
N TYR A 475 20.11 9.21 -15.44
CA TYR A 475 21.01 8.35 -14.70
C TYR A 475 20.22 7.22 -14.05
N LEU A 476 20.72 6.00 -14.19
CA LEU A 476 20.23 4.80 -13.53
C LEU A 476 21.35 4.29 -12.63
N TRP A 477 21.08 4.07 -11.35
CA TRP A 477 22.05 3.45 -10.47
C TRP A 477 21.51 2.21 -9.78
N PHE A 478 22.43 1.33 -9.44
CA PHE A 478 22.20 0.16 -8.63
C PHE A 478 23.09 0.19 -7.41
N ARG A 479 22.51 -0.09 -6.25
CA ARG A 479 23.22 -0.31 -4.99
C ARG A 479 22.97 -1.74 -4.54
N PHE A 480 24.02 -2.54 -4.43
CA PHE A 480 23.94 -3.97 -4.15
C PHE A 480 25.13 -4.43 -3.33
N GLN A 481 25.00 -5.60 -2.70
CA GLN A 481 26.08 -6.22 -1.94
C GLN A 481 26.62 -7.45 -2.68
N GLY A 482 27.95 -7.52 -2.86
CA GLY A 482 28.59 -8.58 -3.63
C GLY A 482 28.48 -8.40 -5.14
N ASP A 483 28.48 -9.50 -5.89
CA ASP A 483 28.45 -9.45 -7.36
C ASP A 483 27.03 -9.30 -7.90
N PHE A 484 26.81 -8.35 -8.81
CA PHE A 484 25.55 -8.18 -9.53
C PHE A 484 25.81 -8.02 -11.03
N ASP A 485 25.08 -8.77 -11.86
CA ASP A 485 25.14 -8.68 -13.32
C ASP A 485 24.09 -7.70 -13.82
N ASP A 486 24.51 -6.47 -14.07
CA ASP A 486 23.72 -5.39 -14.66
C ASP A 486 23.82 -5.35 -16.20
N THR A 487 24.53 -6.28 -16.85
CA THR A 487 24.57 -6.36 -18.33
C THR A 487 23.27 -6.94 -18.90
N ARG A 488 22.51 -7.65 -18.05
CA ARG A 488 21.24 -8.33 -18.34
C ARG A 488 20.02 -7.51 -17.92
N ILE A 489 20.14 -6.19 -17.87
CA ILE A 489 18.99 -5.28 -17.66
C ILE A 489 18.25 -5.08 -18.98
N SER A 490 16.93 -5.23 -18.94
CA SER A 490 16.03 -5.04 -20.07
C SER A 490 14.97 -3.99 -19.74
N PHE A 491 14.89 -2.96 -20.59
CA PHE A 491 13.85 -1.95 -20.53
C PHE A 491 12.62 -2.46 -21.29
N THR A 492 11.53 -2.74 -20.58
CA THR A 492 10.37 -3.48 -21.11
C THR A 492 9.53 -2.63 -22.07
N ASN A 493 9.60 -1.31 -21.95
CA ASN A 493 8.89 -0.36 -22.80
C ASN A 493 9.82 0.45 -23.72
N ALA A 494 11.09 0.06 -23.90
CA ALA A 494 11.97 0.71 -24.86
C ALA A 494 11.56 0.38 -26.31
N VAL A 495 11.63 1.36 -27.21
CA VAL A 495 11.31 1.19 -28.64
C VAL A 495 12.32 0.26 -29.33
N ASN A 496 13.59 0.39 -28.96
CA ASN A 496 14.67 -0.49 -29.38
C ASN A 496 15.35 -1.08 -28.12
N PRO A 497 15.87 -2.33 -28.16
CA PRO A 497 16.60 -2.90 -27.03
C PRO A 497 17.75 -2.01 -26.57
N VAL A 498 17.78 -1.69 -25.28
CA VAL A 498 18.83 -0.88 -24.65
C VAL A 498 19.71 -1.80 -23.82
N ARG A 499 21.03 -1.71 -24.02
CA ARG A 499 22.04 -2.36 -23.18
C ARG A 499 22.78 -1.30 -22.39
N LEU A 500 23.05 -1.57 -21.11
CA LEU A 500 23.89 -0.71 -20.31
C LEU A 500 25.34 -0.84 -20.81
N GLY A 501 25.99 0.29 -21.04
CA GLY A 501 27.41 0.35 -21.37
C GLY A 501 28.28 0.29 -20.12
N GLU A 502 29.47 0.88 -20.19
CA GLU A 502 30.33 1.03 -19.01
C GLU A 502 29.71 1.97 -17.97
N PRO A 503 29.88 1.70 -16.66
CA PRO A 503 29.39 2.59 -15.61
C PRO A 503 30.12 3.93 -15.68
N VAL A 504 29.35 5.00 -15.51
CA VAL A 504 29.86 6.39 -15.40
C VAL A 504 30.48 6.62 -14.02
N MET A 505 30.03 5.84 -13.03
CA MET A 505 30.57 5.83 -11.67
C MET A 505 30.43 4.43 -11.09
N GLU A 506 31.48 3.97 -10.42
CA GLU A 506 31.44 2.80 -9.55
C GLU A 506 32.18 3.14 -8.26
N ASP A 507 31.52 2.92 -7.12
CA ASP A 507 32.13 3.08 -5.80
C ASP A 507 31.76 1.86 -4.94
N THR A 508 32.74 1.30 -4.25
CA THR A 508 32.54 0.15 -3.35
C THR A 508 32.96 0.56 -1.95
N ALA A 509 31.96 0.67 -1.08
CA ALA A 509 32.13 1.04 0.32
C ALA A 509 32.41 -0.19 1.21
N GLU A 510 32.64 0.07 2.50
CA GLU A 510 32.77 -0.99 3.51
C GLU A 510 31.56 -1.93 3.51
N GLY A 511 31.81 -3.23 3.73
CA GLY A 511 30.77 -4.27 3.68
C GLY A 511 30.47 -4.83 2.29
N ASN A 512 31.32 -4.55 1.30
CA ASN A 512 31.19 -4.99 -0.09
C ASN A 512 29.88 -4.51 -0.74
N ILE A 513 29.50 -3.28 -0.41
CA ILE A 513 28.34 -2.60 -0.98
C ILE A 513 28.84 -1.73 -2.12
N THR A 514 28.43 -2.07 -3.34
CA THR A 514 28.82 -1.35 -4.55
C THR A 514 27.64 -0.51 -5.04
N ILE A 515 27.94 0.72 -5.44
CA ILE A 515 27.03 1.60 -6.18
C ILE A 515 27.60 1.73 -7.59
N ARG A 516 26.83 1.31 -8.61
CA ARG A 516 27.15 1.54 -10.02
C ARG A 516 26.10 2.43 -10.66
N SER A 517 26.55 3.42 -11.43
CA SER A 517 25.68 4.39 -12.09
C SER A 517 25.94 4.43 -13.58
N TYR A 518 24.88 4.45 -14.38
CA TYR A 518 24.86 4.45 -15.83
C TYR A 518 24.12 5.69 -16.32
N ARG A 519 24.56 6.25 -17.45
CA ARG A 519 23.77 7.23 -18.19
C ARG A 519 23.08 6.53 -19.35
N VAL A 520 21.76 6.64 -19.42
CA VAL A 520 20.93 5.99 -20.43
C VAL A 520 20.23 7.05 -21.26
N ILE A 521 20.33 6.92 -22.58
CA ILE A 521 19.60 7.74 -23.54
C ILE A 521 18.89 6.80 -24.51
N ALA A 522 17.56 6.78 -24.47
CA ALA A 522 16.77 5.87 -25.30
C ALA A 522 15.35 6.40 -25.56
N ASP A 523 14.71 5.81 -26.56
CA ASP A 523 13.31 6.05 -26.90
C ASP A 523 12.41 5.03 -26.19
N PHE A 524 11.37 5.53 -25.54
CA PHE A 524 10.42 4.74 -24.76
C PHE A 524 9.01 4.88 -25.32
N LYS A 525 8.29 3.77 -25.34
CA LYS A 525 6.88 3.71 -25.69
C LYS A 525 6.03 3.91 -24.44
N ASN A 526 5.06 4.79 -24.56
CA ASN A 526 4.16 5.23 -23.51
C ASN A 526 2.74 5.31 -24.04
N PHE A 527 1.77 5.18 -23.15
CA PHE A 527 0.37 5.40 -23.48
C PHE A 527 -0.01 6.81 -23.05
N PHE A 528 -0.54 7.60 -23.99
CA PHE A 528 -1.01 8.96 -23.72
C PHE A 528 -2.52 9.03 -23.91
N ASP A 529 -3.24 9.40 -22.85
CA ASP A 529 -4.69 9.62 -22.91
C ASP A 529 -5.00 11.08 -23.22
N THR A 530 -5.36 11.34 -24.46
CA THR A 530 -5.66 12.70 -24.95
C THR A 530 -7.13 13.08 -24.78
N TYR A 531 -7.96 12.25 -24.12
CA TYR A 531 -9.38 12.52 -23.93
C TYR A 531 -9.65 13.89 -23.31
N ALA A 532 -8.86 14.26 -22.29
CA ALA A 532 -9.00 15.51 -21.55
C ALA A 532 -8.32 16.73 -22.21
N TYR A 533 -7.84 16.63 -23.46
CA TYR A 533 -7.18 17.75 -24.15
C TYR A 533 -8.04 19.02 -24.17
N PRO A 534 -7.47 20.22 -23.88
CA PRO A 534 -6.06 20.54 -23.64
C PRO A 534 -5.63 20.52 -22.15
N PHE A 535 -6.44 19.89 -21.30
CA PHE A 535 -6.25 19.82 -19.85
C PHE A 535 -5.68 18.49 -19.38
N ASP A 536 -5.26 17.66 -20.33
CA ASP A 536 -4.76 16.32 -20.08
C ASP A 536 -3.50 16.33 -19.21
N GLU A 537 -3.47 15.35 -18.32
CA GLU A 537 -2.31 14.92 -17.56
C GLU A 537 -1.87 13.58 -18.13
N GLN A 538 -0.56 13.39 -18.25
CA GLN A 538 0.04 12.23 -18.88
C GLN A 538 1.08 11.62 -17.95
N ALA A 539 1.18 10.30 -17.96
CA ALA A 539 2.22 9.57 -17.26
C ALA A 539 3.25 9.05 -18.26
N ILE A 540 4.50 9.50 -18.13
CA ILE A 540 5.64 8.96 -18.88
C ILE A 540 6.28 7.90 -17.99
N GLN A 541 6.27 6.65 -18.43
CA GLN A 541 6.84 5.52 -17.73
C GLN A 541 8.18 5.10 -18.32
N ILE A 542 9.13 4.74 -17.46
CA ILE A 542 10.36 4.05 -17.80
C ILE A 542 10.40 2.78 -16.95
N SER A 543 10.33 1.63 -17.61
CA SER A 543 10.20 0.34 -16.95
C SER A 543 11.38 -0.57 -17.28
N PHE A 544 12.02 -1.14 -16.26
CA PHE A 544 13.11 -2.09 -16.45
C PHE A 544 13.07 -3.25 -15.47
N ARG A 545 13.66 -4.37 -15.88
CA ARG A 545 13.82 -5.59 -15.08
C ARG A 545 15.10 -6.33 -15.46
N HIS A 546 15.45 -7.34 -14.68
CA HIS A 546 16.49 -8.29 -15.06
C HIS A 546 15.92 -9.31 -16.08
N GLU A 547 16.71 -9.71 -17.09
CA GLU A 547 16.29 -10.67 -18.12
C GLU A 547 16.06 -12.08 -17.58
N ASP A 548 16.97 -12.61 -16.75
CA ASP A 548 16.95 -14.03 -16.34
C ASP A 548 16.70 -14.31 -14.85
N GLN A 549 16.65 -13.28 -14.00
CA GLN A 549 16.49 -13.46 -12.55
C GLN A 549 15.03 -13.23 -12.15
N PRO A 550 14.25 -14.29 -11.86
CA PRO A 550 12.90 -14.13 -11.34
C PRO A 550 12.90 -13.51 -9.94
N GLU A 551 11.74 -13.06 -9.48
CA GLU A 551 11.56 -12.46 -8.15
C GLU A 551 11.95 -13.39 -6.98
N THR A 552 12.02 -14.68 -7.28
CA THR A 552 12.46 -15.75 -6.37
C THR A 552 13.97 -15.76 -6.12
N LYS A 553 14.73 -14.97 -6.89
CA LYS A 553 16.18 -14.81 -6.76
C LYS A 553 16.60 -13.35 -6.61
N LEU A 554 15.88 -12.43 -7.26
CA LEU A 554 16.22 -11.00 -7.26
C LEU A 554 14.98 -10.13 -7.10
N ILE A 555 15.03 -9.25 -6.11
CA ILE A 555 14.02 -8.21 -5.88
C ILE A 555 14.69 -6.85 -6.02
N TYR A 556 14.10 -5.96 -6.82
CA TYR A 556 14.51 -4.56 -6.84
C TYR A 556 13.79 -3.78 -5.75
N VAL A 557 14.53 -2.91 -5.05
CA VAL A 557 13.97 -1.98 -4.07
C VAL A 557 14.17 -0.54 -4.58
N PRO A 558 13.11 0.29 -4.68
CA PRO A 558 13.26 1.69 -5.05
C PRO A 558 14.19 2.44 -4.08
N ASP A 559 15.25 3.04 -4.60
CA ASP A 559 16.25 3.80 -3.83
C ASP A 559 15.90 5.30 -3.88
N ILE A 560 14.89 5.71 -3.12
CA ILE A 560 14.25 7.04 -3.27
C ILE A 560 14.99 8.16 -2.50
N PRO A 561 15.74 7.89 -1.41
CA PRO A 561 16.63 8.91 -0.84
C PRO A 561 18.00 8.35 -0.40
N ALA A 562 18.96 8.22 -1.32
CA ALA A 562 20.39 8.04 -0.99
C ALA A 562 21.29 8.15 -2.24
N LEU A 563 21.42 9.35 -2.82
CA LEU A 563 22.78 9.74 -3.17
C LEU A 563 23.46 10.01 -1.81
N PRO A 564 24.53 9.29 -1.43
CA PRO A 564 25.49 9.88 -0.54
C PRO A 564 25.88 11.25 -1.12
N GLU A 565 26.39 12.15 -0.30
CA GLU A 565 27.23 13.25 -0.76
C GLU A 565 28.51 12.70 -1.42
N VAL A 566 28.37 11.85 -2.44
CA VAL A 566 29.40 11.56 -3.41
C VAL A 566 29.72 12.92 -3.98
N SER A 567 30.98 13.31 -3.77
CA SER A 567 31.58 14.56 -4.17
C SER A 567 31.38 14.82 -5.66
N LEU A 568 30.18 15.26 -6.04
CA LEU A 568 29.99 16.11 -7.20
C LEU A 568 30.84 17.33 -6.88
N THR A 569 31.90 17.48 -7.66
CA THR A 569 32.85 18.58 -7.61
C THR A 569 32.14 19.91 -7.30
N SER A 570 32.84 20.76 -6.54
CA SER A 570 32.39 22.00 -5.90
C SER A 570 31.68 23.05 -6.79
N SER A 571 31.37 22.74 -8.05
CA SER A 571 30.65 23.58 -9.00
C SER A 571 29.15 23.27 -9.13
N ARG A 572 28.56 22.35 -8.34
CA ARG A 572 27.11 22.02 -8.41
C ARG A 572 26.34 22.01 -7.08
N LYS A 573 26.92 22.52 -5.99
CA LYS A 573 26.29 22.48 -4.65
C LYS A 573 25.13 23.46 -4.44
N GLU A 574 24.83 24.37 -5.37
CA GLU A 574 23.74 25.36 -5.21
C GLU A 574 22.37 24.90 -5.75
N ASP A 575 22.27 23.76 -6.45
CA ASP A 575 21.04 23.37 -7.16
C ASP A 575 20.19 22.26 -6.51
N VAL A 576 20.53 21.80 -5.30
CA VAL A 576 19.92 20.61 -4.66
C VAL A 576 18.46 20.85 -4.16
N GLY A 577 17.90 22.04 -4.36
CA GLY A 577 16.50 22.37 -4.00
C GLY A 577 15.50 22.34 -5.16
N LYS A 578 15.94 22.14 -6.40
CA LYS A 578 15.07 22.00 -7.57
C LYS A 578 15.61 20.87 -8.43
N ARG A 579 14.94 19.71 -8.45
CA ARG A 579 15.24 18.64 -9.43
C ARG A 579 15.18 19.27 -10.83
N LEU A 580 16.35 19.53 -11.42
CA LEU A 580 16.52 20.24 -12.70
C LEU A 580 16.21 19.30 -13.87
N VAL A 581 15.02 18.71 -13.90
CA VAL A 581 14.54 18.14 -15.17
C VAL A 581 14.36 19.31 -16.11
N LYS A 582 15.15 19.36 -17.19
CA LYS A 582 14.99 20.42 -18.18
C LYS A 582 13.53 20.43 -18.67
N PRO A 583 12.90 21.61 -18.78
CA PRO A 583 11.49 21.70 -19.14
C PRO A 583 11.23 20.97 -20.45
N ILE A 584 10.19 20.14 -20.44
CA ILE A 584 9.72 19.41 -21.62
C ILE A 584 9.01 20.44 -22.50
N PRO A 585 9.38 20.60 -23.78
CA PRO A 585 8.73 21.58 -24.64
C PRO A 585 7.21 21.38 -24.70
N GLY A 586 6.45 22.36 -24.19
CA GLY A 586 4.98 22.31 -24.16
C GLY A 586 4.36 21.62 -22.95
N TRP A 587 5.17 21.15 -21.98
CA TRP A 587 4.71 20.41 -20.80
C TRP A 587 5.41 20.89 -19.52
N ASP A 588 4.67 20.91 -18.42
CA ASP A 588 5.16 21.12 -17.06
C ASP A 588 5.17 19.76 -16.34
N ILE A 589 6.22 19.49 -15.55
CA ILE A 589 6.36 18.25 -14.79
C ILE A 589 5.71 18.47 -13.43
N MET A 590 4.82 17.55 -13.04
CA MET A 590 4.04 17.64 -11.81
C MET A 590 4.71 16.88 -10.67
N ASP A 591 5.02 15.61 -10.92
CA ASP A 591 5.64 14.72 -9.94
C ASP A 591 6.40 13.59 -10.63
N MET A 592 7.29 12.93 -9.89
CA MET A 592 7.97 11.71 -10.29
C MET A 592 7.93 10.70 -9.15
N SER A 593 7.37 9.53 -9.43
CA SER A 593 7.36 8.39 -8.52
C SER A 593 8.24 7.25 -9.06
N LEU A 594 8.81 6.48 -8.14
CA LEU A 594 9.58 5.28 -8.44
C LEU A 594 9.01 4.14 -7.60
N PHE A 595 8.54 3.08 -8.23
CA PHE A 595 7.93 1.97 -7.53
C PHE A 595 8.29 0.63 -8.17
N ARG A 596 8.21 -0.43 -7.35
CA ARG A 596 8.39 -1.81 -7.77
C ARG A 596 7.04 -2.38 -8.23
N ASP A 597 7.09 -3.24 -9.23
CA ASP A 597 5.98 -4.05 -9.73
C ASP A 597 6.47 -5.47 -10.07
N ALA A 598 5.55 -6.39 -10.41
CA ALA A 598 5.83 -7.75 -10.83
C ALA A 598 5.43 -7.97 -12.29
N ALA A 599 6.41 -8.27 -13.15
CA ALA A 599 6.18 -8.59 -14.55
C ALA A 599 6.03 -10.11 -14.72
N HIS A 600 4.84 -10.55 -15.13
CA HIS A 600 4.50 -11.95 -15.32
C HIS A 600 4.76 -12.40 -16.76
N ILE A 601 5.60 -13.43 -16.94
CA ILE A 601 5.92 -14.02 -18.23
C ILE A 601 5.43 -15.47 -18.26
N ALA A 602 4.52 -15.78 -19.18
CA ALA A 602 4.09 -17.15 -19.42
C ALA A 602 5.25 -17.96 -20.03
N VAL A 603 5.57 -19.11 -19.43
CA VAL A 603 6.55 -20.06 -19.96
C VAL A 603 5.80 -21.00 -20.92
N PRO A 604 6.08 -20.94 -22.24
CA PRO A 604 5.30 -21.66 -23.25
C PRO A 604 5.22 -23.17 -23.01
N ASP A 605 6.25 -23.73 -22.39
CA ASP A 605 6.46 -25.18 -22.30
C ASP A 605 5.93 -25.82 -21.00
N LYS A 606 5.50 -25.01 -20.02
CA LYS A 606 5.18 -25.51 -18.66
C LYS A 606 3.83 -25.06 -18.09
N GLN A 607 3.02 -24.29 -18.81
CA GLN A 607 1.83 -23.62 -18.27
C GLN A 607 2.11 -22.86 -16.95
N ARG A 608 3.36 -22.45 -16.73
CA ARG A 608 3.81 -21.72 -15.54
C ARG A 608 4.04 -20.28 -15.91
N THR A 609 3.80 -19.39 -14.95
CA THR A 609 4.07 -17.97 -15.11
C THR A 609 5.22 -17.60 -14.20
N LEU A 610 6.34 -17.14 -14.76
CA LEU A 610 7.45 -16.61 -13.98
C LEU A 610 7.23 -15.13 -13.74
N SER A 611 7.35 -14.72 -12.49
CA SER A 611 7.29 -13.33 -12.08
C SER A 611 8.70 -12.77 -11.95
N TYR A 612 8.90 -11.56 -12.47
CA TYR A 612 10.15 -10.82 -12.40
C TYR A 612 9.92 -9.50 -11.68
N SER A 613 10.83 -9.15 -10.77
CA SER A 613 10.80 -7.82 -10.17
C SER A 613 11.09 -6.77 -11.24
N GLN A 614 10.17 -5.82 -11.40
CA GLN A 614 10.28 -4.70 -12.32
C GLN A 614 10.28 -3.40 -11.52
N ILE A 615 11.05 -2.41 -11.96
CA ILE A 615 10.96 -1.03 -11.46
C ILE A 615 10.30 -0.18 -12.54
N ASN A 616 9.36 0.66 -12.10
CA ASN A 616 8.69 1.66 -12.92
C ASN A 616 9.01 3.04 -12.35
N ALA A 617 9.61 3.91 -13.17
CA ALA A 617 9.67 5.33 -12.92
C ALA A 617 8.52 6.00 -13.69
N GLU A 618 7.62 6.67 -12.99
CA GLU A 618 6.48 7.36 -13.58
C GLU A 618 6.63 8.87 -13.38
N ILE A 619 6.69 9.60 -14.50
CA ILE A 619 6.80 11.06 -14.53
C ILE A 619 5.45 11.61 -14.98
N SER A 620 4.76 12.27 -14.05
CA SER A 620 3.49 12.95 -14.34
C SER A 620 3.76 14.30 -14.99
N VAL A 621 3.18 14.54 -16.15
CA VAL A 621 3.33 15.78 -16.92
C VAL A 621 1.97 16.37 -17.30
N GLN A 622 1.89 17.69 -17.34
CA GLN A 622 0.69 18.45 -17.69
C GLN A 622 1.02 19.45 -18.79
N ARG A 623 0.06 19.78 -19.67
CA ARG A 623 0.30 20.76 -20.74
C ARG A 623 0.60 22.16 -20.22
N LYS A 624 1.64 22.78 -20.78
CA LYS A 624 2.03 24.15 -20.44
C LYS A 624 1.08 25.18 -21.06
N GLY A 625 0.75 26.22 -20.29
CA GLY A 625 -0.07 27.32 -20.77
C GLY A 625 -1.53 26.92 -21.00
N ARG A 626 -2.11 26.12 -20.09
CA ARG A 626 -3.51 25.65 -20.13
C ARG A 626 -4.50 26.77 -20.45
N ILE A 627 -4.34 27.96 -19.87
CA ILE A 627 -5.20 29.12 -20.13
C ILE A 627 -5.08 29.59 -21.58
N PHE A 628 -3.86 29.64 -22.13
CA PHE A 628 -3.65 30.03 -23.52
C PHE A 628 -4.17 28.97 -24.49
N LEU A 629 -3.95 27.68 -24.21
CA LEU A 629 -4.50 26.57 -25.01
C LEU A 629 -6.03 26.52 -24.95
N PHE A 630 -6.61 26.78 -23.78
CA PHE A 630 -8.04 26.93 -23.60
C PHE A 630 -8.56 28.10 -24.43
N LEU A 631 -7.99 29.30 -24.27
CA LEU A 631 -8.38 30.46 -25.07
C LEU A 631 -8.24 30.12 -26.56
N LYS A 632 -7.11 29.60 -27.03
CA LYS A 632 -6.91 29.26 -28.44
C LYS A 632 -7.94 28.24 -28.96
N SER A 633 -8.26 27.22 -28.18
CA SER A 633 -9.15 26.12 -28.60
C SER A 633 -10.62 26.51 -28.52
N PHE A 634 -11.00 27.33 -27.55
CA PHE A 634 -12.40 27.70 -27.29
C PHE A 634 -12.74 29.14 -27.72
N PHE A 635 -11.78 29.96 -28.16
CA PHE A 635 -11.99 31.36 -28.52
C PHE A 635 -13.10 31.52 -29.56
N PHE A 636 -13.06 30.74 -30.63
CA PHE A 636 -14.10 30.80 -31.66
C PHE A 636 -15.46 30.37 -31.13
N ILE A 637 -15.53 29.36 -30.25
CA ILE A 637 -16.78 28.94 -29.61
C ILE A 637 -17.32 30.05 -28.72
N ILE A 638 -16.46 30.72 -27.95
CA ILE A 638 -16.82 31.87 -27.11
C ILE A 638 -17.34 33.02 -27.98
N VAL A 639 -16.63 33.39 -29.04
CA VAL A 639 -17.03 34.46 -29.97
C VAL A 639 -18.36 34.12 -30.64
N ILE A 640 -18.53 32.90 -31.13
CA ILE A 640 -19.79 32.44 -31.74
C ILE A 640 -20.93 32.46 -30.72
N THR A 641 -20.67 32.04 -29.48
CA THR A 641 -21.67 32.08 -28.40
C THR A 641 -22.08 33.52 -28.09
N VAL A 642 -21.13 34.46 -28.05
CA VAL A 642 -21.41 35.90 -27.88
C VAL A 642 -22.19 36.46 -29.08
N LEU A 643 -21.85 36.10 -30.31
CA LEU A 643 -22.59 36.52 -31.50
C LEU A 643 -24.02 35.98 -31.51
N LEU A 644 -24.20 34.70 -31.19
CA LEU A 644 -25.51 34.08 -31.01
C LEU A 644 -26.29 34.74 -29.87
N TYR A 645 -25.60 35.21 -28.82
CA TYR A 645 -26.22 35.99 -27.76
C TYR A 645 -26.70 37.37 -28.25
N VAL A 646 -25.93 38.05 -29.09
CA VAL A 646 -26.30 39.35 -29.68
C VAL A 646 -27.53 39.23 -30.58
N VAL A 647 -27.78 38.09 -31.24
CA VAL A 647 -29.02 37.84 -32.00
C VAL A 647 -30.28 38.11 -31.16
N TYR A 648 -30.22 37.88 -29.84
CA TYR A 648 -31.36 38.09 -28.95
C TYR A 648 -31.67 39.56 -28.67
N LEU A 649 -30.71 40.47 -28.91
CA LEU A 649 -30.93 41.91 -28.83
C LEU A 649 -31.65 42.46 -30.07
N ILE A 650 -31.65 41.71 -31.17
CA ILE A 650 -32.28 42.12 -32.44
C ILE A 650 -33.79 41.87 -32.35
N PRO A 651 -34.66 42.81 -32.79
CA PRO A 651 -36.11 42.63 -32.83
C PRO A 651 -36.57 41.37 -33.61
N HIS A 652 -37.73 40.79 -33.23
CA HIS A 652 -38.23 39.49 -33.75
C HIS A 652 -38.85 39.58 -35.16
N ASP A 653 -39.23 40.79 -35.55
CA ASP A 653 -39.72 41.15 -36.88
C ASP A 653 -38.59 41.15 -37.93
N GLN A 654 -37.34 41.27 -37.51
CA GLN A 654 -36.16 41.28 -38.39
C GLN A 654 -35.52 39.90 -38.55
N LEU A 655 -36.28 38.93 -39.09
CA LEU A 655 -35.79 37.56 -39.28
C LEU A 655 -34.56 37.50 -40.21
N SER A 656 -34.50 38.35 -41.24
CA SER A 656 -33.36 38.45 -42.16
C SER A 656 -32.07 38.86 -41.44
N THR A 657 -32.14 39.85 -40.54
CA THR A 657 -31.01 40.32 -39.73
C THR A 657 -30.53 39.23 -38.76
N ARG A 658 -31.45 38.44 -38.20
CA ARG A 658 -31.11 37.29 -37.34
C ARG A 658 -30.46 36.16 -38.14
N ALA A 659 -30.97 35.88 -39.35
CA ALA A 659 -30.42 34.87 -40.26
C ALA A 659 -28.99 35.18 -40.72
N LEU A 660 -28.68 36.47 -40.91
CA LEU A 660 -27.33 36.94 -41.22
C LEU A 660 -26.30 36.64 -40.13
N ILE A 661 -26.72 36.31 -38.90
CA ILE A 661 -25.79 36.02 -37.79
C ILE A 661 -25.68 34.52 -37.52
N PHE A 662 -26.78 33.77 -37.49
CA PHE A 662 -26.70 32.34 -37.17
C PHE A 662 -26.15 31.48 -38.33
N ILE A 663 -26.41 31.84 -39.60
CA ILE A 663 -25.89 31.08 -40.76
C ILE A 663 -24.36 31.14 -40.83
N PRO A 664 -23.71 32.32 -40.77
CA PRO A 664 -22.25 32.39 -40.73
C PRO A 664 -21.65 31.80 -39.45
N SER A 665 -22.36 31.90 -38.31
CA SER A 665 -21.94 31.27 -37.05
C SER A 665 -21.87 29.74 -37.20
N LEU A 666 -22.87 29.12 -37.82
CA LEU A 666 -22.89 27.67 -38.08
C LEU A 666 -21.77 27.26 -39.05
N ALA A 667 -21.54 28.04 -40.12
CA ALA A 667 -20.44 27.80 -41.05
C ALA A 667 -19.07 27.98 -40.39
N ALA A 668 -18.92 28.97 -39.51
CA ALA A 668 -17.71 29.21 -38.74
C ALA A 668 -17.45 28.07 -37.74
N THR A 669 -18.47 27.58 -37.02
CA THR A 669 -18.35 26.38 -36.17
C THR A 669 -17.93 25.16 -37.01
N GLY A 670 -18.54 25.00 -38.20
CA GLY A 670 -18.17 24.02 -39.22
C GLY A 670 -16.68 24.03 -39.57
N MET A 671 -16.19 25.20 -39.95
CA MET A 671 -14.79 25.41 -40.34
C MET A 671 -13.83 25.18 -39.18
N VAL A 672 -14.15 25.66 -37.98
CA VAL A 672 -13.32 25.46 -36.78
C VAL A 672 -13.26 23.98 -36.43
N HIS A 673 -14.39 23.27 -36.49
CA HIS A 673 -14.44 21.82 -36.27
C HIS A 673 -13.57 21.08 -37.29
N TYR A 674 -13.65 21.43 -38.58
CA TYR A 674 -12.82 20.86 -39.63
C TYR A 674 -11.32 21.14 -39.45
N LEU A 675 -10.95 22.35 -39.06
CA LEU A 675 -9.55 22.70 -38.76
C LEU A 675 -9.04 21.91 -37.54
N HIS A 676 -9.89 21.69 -36.54
CA HIS A 676 -9.53 20.92 -35.35
C HIS A 676 -9.35 19.43 -35.67
N LEU A 677 -10.22 18.85 -36.51
CA LEU A 677 -10.10 17.47 -37.01
C LEU A 677 -8.77 17.20 -37.74
N LYS A 678 -8.09 18.23 -38.25
CA LYS A 678 -6.76 18.11 -38.87
C LYS A 678 -5.59 18.18 -37.89
N LEU A 679 -5.79 18.74 -36.71
CA LEU A 679 -4.71 19.06 -35.76
C LEU A 679 -4.51 17.98 -34.70
N THR A 680 -5.54 17.20 -34.38
CA THR A 680 -5.49 16.18 -33.34
C THR A 680 -6.29 14.94 -33.76
N PRO A 681 -5.65 13.77 -33.91
CA PRO A 681 -6.33 12.55 -34.34
C PRO A 681 -7.21 11.88 -33.26
N ALA A 682 -7.21 12.39 -32.03
CA ALA A 682 -7.88 11.76 -30.88
C ALA A 682 -8.96 12.67 -30.22
N TYR A 683 -10.15 12.06 -30.12
CA TYR A 683 -11.49 12.54 -29.77
C TYR A 683 -11.73 12.92 -28.28
N LYS A 684 -12.44 14.05 -27.99
CA LYS A 684 -13.83 14.11 -27.43
C LYS A 684 -14.24 15.39 -26.66
N VAL A 685 -13.45 16.01 -25.76
CA VAL A 685 -13.97 17.16 -24.98
C VAL A 685 -14.24 18.40 -25.84
N ILE A 686 -13.32 18.76 -26.73
CA ILE A 686 -13.51 19.87 -27.66
C ILE A 686 -14.65 19.58 -28.66
N GLU A 687 -14.81 18.32 -29.09
CA GLU A 687 -15.96 17.94 -29.91
C GLU A 687 -17.28 18.10 -29.17
N HIS A 688 -17.39 17.68 -27.91
CA HIS A 688 -18.60 17.91 -27.11
C HIS A 688 -18.92 19.41 -27.00
N ALA A 689 -17.90 20.26 -26.84
CA ALA A 689 -18.07 21.71 -26.86
C ALA A 689 -18.42 22.28 -28.25
N LEU A 690 -17.95 21.68 -29.33
CA LEU A 690 -18.32 22.05 -30.69
C LEU A 690 -19.75 21.60 -31.01
N PHE A 691 -20.15 20.39 -30.60
CA PHE A 691 -21.52 19.86 -30.68
C PHE A 691 -22.51 20.68 -29.89
N SER A 692 -22.14 21.15 -28.70
CA SER A 692 -22.97 22.12 -27.97
C SER A 692 -23.09 23.44 -28.74
N GLY A 693 -22.01 23.90 -29.40
CA GLY A 693 -22.05 25.03 -30.33
C GLY A 693 -23.04 24.84 -31.49
N TYR A 694 -23.00 23.70 -32.19
CA TYR A 694 -23.96 23.37 -33.26
C TYR A 694 -25.40 23.31 -32.73
N PHE A 695 -25.59 22.68 -31.57
CA PHE A 695 -26.90 22.58 -30.93
C PHE A 695 -27.45 23.96 -30.57
N LEU A 696 -26.64 24.83 -29.98
CA LEU A 696 -27.02 26.21 -29.64
C LEU A 696 -27.36 27.04 -30.88
N ALA A 697 -26.56 26.92 -31.95
CA ALA A 697 -26.83 27.61 -33.22
C ALA A 697 -28.14 27.13 -33.88
N GLY A 698 -28.35 25.81 -33.95
CA GLY A 698 -29.56 25.20 -34.50
C GLY A 698 -30.81 25.55 -33.69
N MET A 699 -30.70 25.55 -32.37
CA MET A 699 -31.81 25.92 -31.47
C MET A 699 -32.15 27.42 -31.58
N SER A 700 -31.14 28.28 -31.70
CA SER A 700 -31.34 29.72 -31.93
C SER A 700 -32.07 30.01 -33.25
N ALA A 701 -31.73 29.26 -34.32
CA ALA A 701 -32.46 29.33 -35.58
C ALA A 701 -33.91 28.85 -35.41
N PHE A 702 -34.12 27.71 -34.76
CA PHE A 702 -35.46 27.14 -34.53
C PHE A 702 -36.38 28.08 -33.74
N ILE A 703 -35.92 28.62 -32.62
CA ILE A 703 -36.71 29.53 -31.80
C ILE A 703 -36.91 30.89 -32.50
N SER A 704 -35.94 31.37 -33.28
CA SER A 704 -36.12 32.57 -34.11
C SER A 704 -37.24 32.38 -35.14
N ILE A 705 -37.32 31.22 -35.79
CA ILE A 705 -38.40 30.87 -36.72
C ILE A 705 -39.74 30.77 -35.99
N LEU A 706 -39.80 30.04 -34.87
CA LEU A 706 -41.02 29.89 -34.09
C LEU A 706 -41.56 31.23 -33.58
N THR A 707 -40.69 32.09 -33.04
CA THR A 707 -41.08 33.42 -32.55
C THR A 707 -41.55 34.33 -33.69
N HIS A 708 -40.95 34.23 -34.89
CA HIS A 708 -41.41 34.97 -36.06
C HIS A 708 -42.79 34.49 -36.55
N ILE A 709 -43.02 33.17 -36.64
CA ILE A 709 -44.32 32.60 -37.01
C ILE A 709 -45.40 32.98 -35.99
N ALA A 710 -45.09 32.88 -34.69
CA ALA A 710 -46.00 33.24 -33.61
C ALA A 710 -46.33 34.75 -33.63
N HIS A 711 -45.35 35.60 -33.95
CA HIS A 711 -45.56 37.03 -34.12
C HIS A 711 -46.48 37.34 -35.31
N LYS A 712 -46.26 36.70 -36.47
CA LYS A 712 -47.09 36.90 -37.67
C LYS A 712 -48.53 36.40 -37.52
N ARG A 713 -48.77 35.42 -36.63
CA ARG A 713 -50.10 34.87 -36.33
C ARG A 713 -50.83 35.55 -35.17
N SER A 714 -50.17 36.38 -34.36
CA SER A 714 -50.77 36.98 -33.16
C SER A 714 -51.33 38.39 -33.42
N PHE A 715 -52.63 38.60 -33.12
CA PHE A 715 -53.30 39.92 -33.07
C PHE A 715 -52.74 40.81 -31.93
N PRO A 716 -52.84 42.16 -32.02
CA PRO A 716 -51.99 43.07 -31.27
C PRO A 716 -52.34 43.18 -29.77
N GLY A 717 -51.31 43.29 -28.92
CA GLY A 717 -51.42 43.93 -27.59
C GLY A 717 -50.84 43.15 -26.40
N LYS A 718 -51.28 41.89 -26.16
CA LYS A 718 -50.89 41.12 -24.95
C LYS A 718 -50.19 39.78 -25.22
N SER A 719 -50.54 39.08 -26.29
CA SER A 719 -49.88 37.82 -26.70
C SER A 719 -48.42 38.03 -27.09
N SER A 720 -48.10 39.16 -27.74
CA SER A 720 -46.73 39.47 -28.17
C SER A 720 -45.77 39.69 -27.00
N PHE A 721 -46.26 40.16 -25.85
CA PHE A 721 -45.43 40.39 -24.66
C PHE A 721 -45.01 39.07 -24.01
N LEU A 722 -45.95 38.14 -23.82
CA LEU A 722 -45.69 36.81 -23.24
C LEU A 722 -44.77 35.97 -24.13
N VAL A 723 -45.02 35.94 -25.44
CA VAL A 723 -44.15 35.23 -26.40
C VAL A 723 -42.74 35.85 -26.44
N ARG A 724 -42.63 37.18 -26.32
CA ARG A 724 -41.35 37.91 -26.28
C ARG A 724 -40.53 37.60 -25.02
N HIS A 725 -41.16 37.49 -23.85
CA HIS A 725 -40.45 37.23 -22.59
C HIS A 725 -40.19 35.74 -22.36
N ALA A 726 -41.14 34.86 -22.70
CA ALA A 726 -40.96 33.42 -22.60
C ALA A 726 -39.82 32.92 -23.51
N GLY A 727 -39.74 33.42 -24.75
CA GLY A 727 -38.63 33.09 -25.66
C GLY A 727 -37.26 33.52 -25.12
N ARG A 728 -37.17 34.65 -24.42
CA ARG A 728 -35.92 35.14 -23.80
C ARG A 728 -35.51 34.31 -22.58
N ILE A 729 -36.46 33.98 -21.71
CA ILE A 729 -36.20 33.21 -20.48
C ILE A 729 -35.81 31.76 -20.81
N ILE A 730 -36.55 31.13 -21.72
CA ILE A 730 -36.26 29.76 -22.18
C ILE A 730 -34.85 29.70 -22.78
N HIS A 731 -34.49 30.68 -23.63
CA HIS A 731 -33.15 30.72 -24.22
C HIS A 731 -32.02 30.95 -23.22
N ILE A 732 -32.15 31.91 -22.30
CA ILE A 732 -31.14 32.18 -21.27
C ILE A 732 -30.90 30.94 -20.41
N SER A 733 -31.98 30.27 -19.99
CA SER A 733 -31.92 29.03 -19.23
C SER A 733 -31.16 27.94 -19.99
N PHE A 734 -31.42 27.78 -21.29
CA PHE A 734 -30.75 26.78 -22.12
C PHE A 734 -29.25 27.06 -22.32
N THR A 735 -28.87 28.32 -22.58
CA THR A 735 -27.46 28.71 -22.64
C THR A 735 -26.74 28.48 -21.31
N LEU A 736 -27.39 28.80 -20.18
CA LEU A 736 -26.81 28.56 -18.86
C LEU A 736 -26.62 27.06 -18.61
N THR A 737 -27.61 26.22 -18.94
CA THR A 737 -27.48 24.76 -18.81
C THR A 737 -26.43 24.16 -19.74
N ALA A 738 -26.24 24.69 -20.95
CA ALA A 738 -25.18 24.25 -21.85
C ALA A 738 -23.79 24.57 -21.27
N TRP A 739 -23.61 25.76 -20.69
CA TRP A 739 -22.38 26.13 -19.99
C TRP A 739 -22.15 25.33 -18.70
N LEU A 740 -23.21 25.04 -17.94
CA LEU A 740 -23.14 24.17 -16.76
C LEU A 740 -22.81 22.71 -17.15
N LEU A 741 -23.31 22.20 -18.27
CA LEU A 741 -22.95 20.88 -18.82
C LEU A 741 -21.49 20.83 -19.27
N ILE A 742 -20.99 21.90 -19.91
CA ILE A 742 -19.57 22.03 -20.25
C ILE A 742 -18.71 22.12 -18.98
N GLY A 743 -19.16 22.84 -17.96
CA GLY A 743 -18.50 22.91 -16.65
C GLY A 743 -18.62 21.64 -15.80
N TYR A 744 -19.63 20.80 -16.03
CA TYR A 744 -19.78 19.49 -15.40
C TYR A 744 -18.88 18.44 -16.06
N LEU A 745 -18.65 18.53 -17.37
CA LEU A 745 -17.63 17.75 -18.09
C LEU A 745 -16.19 18.13 -17.71
N TYR A 746 -16.01 19.16 -16.89
CA TYR A 746 -14.74 19.67 -16.37
C TYR A 746 -14.40 19.14 -14.95
N ILE A 747 -15.37 18.56 -14.24
CA ILE A 747 -15.20 17.89 -12.93
C ILE A 747 -15.22 16.39 -13.18
#